data_AF-A0AAW0E5L0-F1
#
_entry.id   AF-A0AAW0E5L0-F1
#
_cell.length_a   1.000
_cell.length_b   1.000
_cell.length_c   1.000
_cell.angle_alpha   90.00
_cell.angle_beta   90.00
_cell.angle_gamma   90.00
#
_symmetry.space_group_name_H-M   'P 1'
#
loop_
_entity.id
_entity.type
_entity.pdbx_description
1 polymer ?
#
loop_
_entity_poly.entity_id
_entity_poly.type
_entity_poly.pdbx_seq_one_letter_code
_entity_poly.pdbx_strand_id
1 'polypeptide(L)'
;MKLVNKYVDKHGAGHVTLRPEDDEDMWHLYNLIQEGDAVRAPAIRRVQKTTDTGSIDSQRVRLNLTIEVKKVEFSSYASGDANQSSSDNSGSAGSSTASLQIAGKVISENPHVKLGAYHTLDIEVNRDVRIEKADGWDSIALSRVEESTVPGRGAEVGAVVCGEGVAAFCLLSEHMTIVAHRISVPVPRKAAASGTSQHEKALSRFYATLFDAFLRHIPYSNVGLKAIVIASPGWVRDAVFDYMLQEASKRGDKVLQKALKEKGVKVHVSSPHVHSLVEVLQSPEIVAQLKETKFAREGISLDKFHKMLATDELRAWYGPEHVVLAADRGAIGTLLISDELFRSNNPETRKKYVALTEAVQQKGGEVVIFSSMHESGQQLNQLSGIAAILTFPLDIEVVEAEEREEEEARKRKELEVIDRTTPGLINTATQYKNHVQTFPSKVATAKAAAAVDADPPLPKLLQAVKDGVSKPKKGECVVYWMRMADLRISDNRALSMASTQAQEENIPLITIFVVSPQDYVAHDRGARRIDFTLRNLSCVKDALKRLNIPLHTFTEPVRKNLPHSVISFLSEYSSTSLYANIEYEVDELKRDIKVCSLAKPKGIKTTFVHNKCIIEPGVVTTKENKAYAVYSPFERNWIATLNEDLDYYLKEYPSPEANPTSIKESKKFSELFDTQVPESIPGFELEEGDRKAMLEVWPAGEEHAQKVLERFVHTKSRTCQMGAVNPLAEGAEKSDKSSRLMKYDKDRNDATRDTTSRLSPYLSTGVISVRACVRATLTMQKSEKVDGGRGSGIGVWVQELAWRDFYTNILTFFPRVSMGRPYLEKFANVVWENHQENGAGGGGYSDDDPDPVGQGEDGKMLKAWKEGKTGVPIVDAAMRCIKQMGWVHNRLRMIVAMFLTKDLMIDWRVGERYFMQQLIDGDLASNNGGWQWSASVDPCPYFRIFNPYSQSTKADPTGEFIRHFVPELSKLRGAELHKPPPSVADKLGYPRAIVEHDKSRERALRRFKNPGDK
;
A
#
# COMPACT_ATOMS: atom_id res chain seq x y z
N MET A 1 -40.53 18.06 -14.95
CA MET A 1 -40.87 19.41 -14.46
C MET A 1 -41.52 20.21 -15.56
N LYS A 2 -42.46 21.10 -15.19
CA LYS A 2 -42.99 22.10 -16.11
C LYS A 2 -42.27 23.43 -15.95
N LEU A 3 -41.71 23.95 -17.05
CA LEU A 3 -41.16 25.30 -17.10
C LEU A 3 -42.30 26.32 -17.11
N VAL A 4 -42.36 27.18 -16.09
CA VAL A 4 -43.42 28.19 -15.93
C VAL A 4 -42.95 29.56 -16.43
N ASN A 5 -41.69 29.93 -16.16
CA ASN A 5 -41.07 31.17 -16.64
C ASN A 5 -39.53 31.05 -16.61
N LYS A 6 -38.82 31.67 -17.57
CA LYS A 6 -37.34 31.71 -17.62
C LYS A 6 -36.90 33.10 -18.11
N TYR A 7 -36.12 33.82 -17.31
CA TYR A 7 -35.40 35.01 -17.72
C TYR A 7 -33.98 34.93 -17.15
N VAL A 8 -32.99 34.82 -18.04
CA VAL A 8 -31.57 34.79 -17.69
C VAL A 8 -30.87 35.67 -18.72
N ASP A 9 -30.06 36.63 -18.27
CA ASP A 9 -29.35 37.55 -19.15
C ASP A 9 -28.00 36.97 -19.64
N LYS A 10 -27.31 37.74 -20.49
CA LYS A 10 -26.00 37.35 -21.06
C LYS A 10 -24.85 37.23 -20.04
N HIS A 11 -25.07 37.63 -18.79
CA HIS A 11 -24.13 37.53 -17.67
C HIS A 11 -24.56 36.45 -16.67
N GLY A 12 -25.61 35.66 -16.99
CA GLY A 12 -26.16 34.62 -16.12
C GLY A 12 -27.09 35.15 -15.03
N ALA A 13 -27.34 36.46 -14.94
CA ALA A 13 -28.23 37.01 -13.92
C ALA A 13 -29.71 36.82 -14.30
N GLY A 14 -30.53 36.37 -13.35
CA GLY A 14 -31.97 36.21 -13.56
C GLY A 14 -32.63 35.09 -12.77
N HIS A 15 -33.84 34.72 -13.18
CA HIS A 15 -34.73 33.80 -12.48
C HIS A 15 -35.31 32.70 -13.39
N VAL A 16 -35.49 31.52 -12.82
CA VAL A 16 -36.25 30.42 -13.44
C VAL A 16 -37.37 30.02 -12.49
N THR A 17 -38.58 29.82 -13.02
CA THR A 17 -39.76 29.35 -12.29
C THR A 17 -40.17 28.00 -12.84
N LEU A 18 -40.15 26.99 -11.97
CA LEU A 18 -40.38 25.59 -12.27
C LEU A 18 -41.55 25.08 -11.44
N ARG A 19 -42.26 24.07 -11.96
CA ARG A 19 -43.25 23.30 -11.23
C ARG A 19 -42.84 21.83 -11.25
N PRO A 20 -42.54 21.20 -10.09
CA PRO A 20 -42.35 19.76 -10.02
C PRO A 20 -43.70 19.07 -10.22
N GLU A 21 -43.72 17.99 -10.98
CA GLU A 21 -44.93 17.21 -11.31
C GLU A 21 -44.84 15.77 -10.75
N ASP A 22 -43.65 15.32 -10.32
CA ASP A 22 -43.37 14.03 -9.67
C ASP A 22 -42.23 14.09 -8.63
N ASP A 23 -41.74 12.93 -8.17
CA ASP A 23 -40.66 12.77 -7.19
C ASP A 23 -39.23 12.97 -7.78
N GLU A 24 -39.02 12.68 -9.07
CA GLU A 24 -37.72 12.87 -9.74
C GLU A 24 -37.47 14.36 -10.00
N ASP A 25 -38.53 15.12 -10.24
CA ASP A 25 -38.52 16.58 -10.26
C ASP A 25 -38.04 17.20 -8.94
N MET A 26 -38.34 16.58 -7.79
CA MET A 26 -37.82 17.03 -6.50
C MET A 26 -36.31 16.83 -6.38
N TRP A 27 -35.76 15.77 -6.99
CA TRP A 27 -34.31 15.57 -7.08
C TRP A 27 -33.65 16.58 -8.04
N HIS A 28 -34.31 16.95 -9.13
CA HIS A 28 -33.85 18.02 -10.00
C HIS A 28 -33.83 19.37 -9.27
N LEU A 29 -34.90 19.73 -8.53
CA LEU A 29 -34.95 20.93 -7.71
C LEU A 29 -33.90 20.94 -6.59
N TYR A 30 -33.73 19.81 -5.89
CA TYR A 30 -32.67 19.64 -4.89
C TYR A 30 -31.31 20.03 -5.47
N ASN A 31 -30.97 19.50 -6.66
CA ASN A 31 -29.69 19.74 -7.30
C ASN A 31 -29.51 21.15 -7.86
N LEU A 32 -30.58 21.80 -8.33
CA LEU A 32 -30.54 23.19 -8.82
C LEU A 32 -30.32 24.20 -7.70
N ILE A 33 -30.91 23.95 -6.53
CA ILE A 33 -30.92 24.87 -5.38
C ILE A 33 -29.70 24.62 -4.48
N GLN A 34 -28.99 25.69 -4.15
CA GLN A 34 -27.73 25.69 -3.39
C GLN A 34 -27.77 26.75 -2.28
N GLU A 35 -26.80 26.71 -1.35
CA GLU A 35 -26.66 27.76 -0.34
C GLU A 35 -26.36 29.12 -0.99
N GLY A 36 -27.01 30.18 -0.48
CA GLY A 36 -26.92 31.54 -0.99
C GLY A 36 -28.01 31.91 -2.01
N ASP A 37 -28.58 30.93 -2.72
CA ASP A 37 -29.64 31.18 -3.71
C ASP A 37 -30.87 31.86 -3.06
N ALA A 38 -31.59 32.66 -3.85
CA ALA A 38 -32.87 33.23 -3.47
C ALA A 38 -34.00 32.34 -4.02
N VAL A 39 -34.73 31.66 -3.13
CA VAL A 39 -35.85 30.77 -3.49
C VAL A 39 -37.17 31.34 -3.02
N ARG A 40 -38.13 31.46 -3.95
CA ARG A 40 -39.51 31.88 -3.68
C ARG A 40 -40.50 30.74 -3.93
N ALA A 41 -41.18 30.31 -2.88
CA ALA A 41 -42.21 29.27 -2.94
C ALA A 41 -43.38 29.56 -1.97
N PRO A 42 -44.53 28.86 -2.09
CA PRO A 42 -45.61 28.92 -1.13
C PRO A 42 -45.21 28.38 0.25
N ALA A 43 -45.73 28.99 1.32
CA ALA A 43 -45.58 28.58 2.70
C ALA A 43 -46.92 28.71 3.45
N ILE A 44 -47.13 27.86 4.46
CA ILE A 44 -48.33 27.89 5.31
C ILE A 44 -47.94 28.39 6.70
N ARG A 45 -48.45 29.57 7.10
CA ARG A 45 -48.26 30.10 8.45
C ARG A 45 -49.57 30.06 9.24
N ARG A 46 -49.52 29.51 10.46
CA ARG A 46 -50.57 29.71 11.46
C ARG A 46 -50.42 31.12 12.03
N VAL A 47 -51.32 32.02 11.65
CA VAL A 47 -51.41 33.38 12.17
C VAL A 47 -52.46 33.38 13.28
N GLN A 48 -52.09 33.88 14.45
CA GLN A 48 -53.03 34.09 15.56
C GLN A 48 -53.55 35.52 15.49
N LYS A 49 -54.88 35.69 15.49
CA LYS A 49 -55.54 36.97 15.69
C LYS A 49 -56.22 36.94 17.06
N THR A 50 -55.86 37.87 17.91
CA THR A 50 -56.58 38.10 19.17
C THR A 50 -57.77 39.00 18.83
N THR A 51 -58.97 38.57 19.17
CA THR A 51 -60.18 39.39 19.05
C THR A 51 -60.23 40.42 20.19
N ASP A 52 -60.97 41.52 20.01
CA ASP A 52 -61.14 42.54 21.07
C ASP A 52 -61.82 41.98 22.34
N THR A 53 -62.47 40.81 22.22
CA THR A 53 -63.04 40.00 23.31
C THR A 53 -62.05 39.06 23.99
N GLY A 54 -60.77 39.07 23.62
CA GLY A 54 -59.70 38.28 24.25
C GLY A 54 -59.60 36.81 23.81
N SER A 55 -60.35 36.38 22.80
CA SER A 55 -60.19 35.02 22.24
C SER A 55 -59.07 34.99 21.19
N ILE A 56 -58.28 33.92 21.20
CA ILE A 56 -57.22 33.69 20.22
C ILE A 56 -57.77 32.78 19.11
N ASP A 57 -58.18 33.38 18.00
CA ASP A 57 -58.45 32.63 16.78
C ASP A 57 -57.14 32.37 16.01
N SER A 58 -57.04 31.21 15.35
CA SER A 58 -55.82 30.78 14.68
C SER A 58 -56.09 30.31 13.25
N GLN A 59 -55.81 31.16 12.29
CA GLN A 59 -56.05 30.93 10.88
C GLN A 59 -54.77 30.45 10.18
N ARG A 60 -54.85 29.42 9.34
CA ARG A 60 -53.74 29.04 8.44
C ARG A 60 -53.78 29.93 7.21
N VAL A 61 -52.82 30.83 7.09
CA VAL A 61 -52.64 31.71 5.93
C VAL A 61 -51.62 31.09 4.99
N ARG A 62 -51.94 31.04 3.69
CA ARG A 62 -50.98 30.72 2.61
C ARG A 62 -50.35 32.01 2.12
N LEU A 63 -49.03 32.04 2.01
CA LEU A 63 -48.25 33.19 1.53
C LEU A 63 -47.07 32.69 0.70
N ASN A 64 -46.56 33.50 -0.22
CA ASN A 64 -45.30 33.22 -0.89
C ASN A 64 -44.18 33.96 -0.15
N LEU A 65 -43.14 33.24 0.28
CA LEU A 65 -41.94 33.79 0.91
C LEU A 65 -40.76 33.66 -0.04
N THR A 66 -39.86 34.65 -0.04
CA THR A 66 -38.53 34.52 -0.63
C THR A 66 -37.51 34.36 0.49
N ILE A 67 -36.71 33.29 0.46
CA ILE A 67 -35.62 33.06 1.40
C ILE A 67 -34.27 33.03 0.68
N GLU A 68 -33.23 33.55 1.34
CA GLU A 68 -31.84 33.22 1.06
C GLU A 68 -31.56 31.87 1.69
N VAL A 69 -31.23 30.87 0.86
CA VAL A 69 -31.03 29.49 1.28
C VAL A 69 -29.79 29.36 2.17
N LYS A 70 -29.94 28.69 3.32
CA LYS A 70 -28.86 28.29 4.22
C LYS A 70 -28.70 26.79 4.38
N LYS A 71 -29.73 26.01 4.03
CA LYS A 71 -29.68 24.55 4.01
C LYS A 71 -30.75 24.02 3.06
N VAL A 72 -30.41 22.96 2.35
CA VAL A 72 -31.35 22.18 1.53
C VAL A 72 -31.29 20.74 2.02
N GLU A 73 -32.43 20.18 2.41
CA GLU A 73 -32.56 18.78 2.84
C GLU A 73 -33.51 18.08 1.86
N PHE A 74 -33.00 17.05 1.20
CA PHE A 74 -33.78 16.17 0.34
C PHE A 74 -33.81 14.78 0.94
N SER A 75 -34.99 14.17 1.00
CA SER A 75 -35.12 12.75 1.32
C SER A 75 -35.93 12.04 0.26
N SER A 76 -35.34 10.98 -0.30
CA SER A 76 -36.03 10.01 -1.15
C SER A 76 -36.88 9.00 -0.35
N TYR A 77 -36.89 9.08 0.99
CA TYR A 77 -37.62 8.17 1.88
C TYR A 77 -38.15 8.84 3.15
N ALA A 78 -39.35 8.44 3.58
CA ALA A 78 -39.70 8.55 5.00
C ALA A 78 -38.85 7.55 5.81
N SER A 79 -38.17 8.02 6.85
CA SER A 79 -37.24 7.23 7.67
C SER A 79 -37.95 6.12 8.44
N GLY A 80 -37.94 4.90 7.90
CA GLY A 80 -38.39 3.68 8.56
C GLY A 80 -37.25 2.95 9.28
N ASP A 81 -36.52 3.64 10.16
CA ASP A 81 -35.44 3.01 10.93
C ASP A 81 -36.03 2.24 12.13
N ALA A 82 -35.68 0.96 12.24
CA ALA A 82 -36.34 0.02 13.14
C ALA A 82 -35.75 0.07 14.56
N ASN A 83 -35.79 1.24 15.22
CA ASN A 83 -35.38 1.38 16.62
C ASN A 83 -35.89 2.64 17.36
N GLN A 84 -37.19 2.96 17.29
CA GLN A 84 -37.83 3.82 18.29
C GLN A 84 -39.14 3.23 18.82
N SER A 85 -39.22 3.14 20.14
CA SER A 85 -40.40 2.70 20.89
C SER A 85 -41.25 3.90 21.31
N SER A 86 -42.42 4.08 20.70
CA SER A 86 -43.56 4.72 21.38
C SER A 86 -44.86 4.47 20.61
N SER A 87 -45.94 4.34 21.37
CA SER A 87 -47.32 4.30 20.88
C SER A 87 -47.74 5.64 20.28
N ASP A 88 -48.31 5.63 19.08
CA ASP A 88 -49.67 6.16 18.88
C ASP A 88 -50.27 5.65 17.57
N ASN A 89 -51.57 5.35 17.60
CA ASN A 89 -52.26 4.63 16.54
C ASN A 89 -53.38 5.51 15.93
N SER A 90 -53.00 6.39 15.01
CA SER A 90 -53.94 7.21 14.23
C SER A 90 -53.71 7.03 12.74
N GLY A 91 -54.65 6.36 12.06
CA GLY A 91 -54.50 6.00 10.66
C GLY A 91 -54.62 7.19 9.70
N SER A 92 -53.57 7.42 8.92
CA SER A 92 -53.69 7.91 7.54
C SER A 92 -52.66 7.16 6.68
N ALA A 93 -53.04 6.73 5.48
CA ALA A 93 -52.13 6.03 4.59
C ALA A 93 -51.14 7.02 3.97
N GLY A 94 -49.97 7.16 4.58
CA GLY A 94 -48.89 8.03 4.08
C GLY A 94 -48.36 7.52 2.75
N SER A 95 -48.47 8.35 1.70
CA SER A 95 -47.80 8.09 0.42
C SER A 95 -46.29 8.21 0.57
N SER A 96 -45.54 7.32 -0.07
CA SER A 96 -44.07 7.27 -0.03
C SER A 96 -43.43 8.20 -1.08
N THR A 97 -43.78 9.49 -1.04
CA THR A 97 -43.24 10.51 -1.96
C THR A 97 -41.94 11.10 -1.45
N ALA A 98 -41.11 11.62 -2.36
CA ALA A 98 -39.93 12.38 -2.02
C ALA A 98 -40.28 13.68 -1.30
N SER A 99 -39.36 14.19 -0.48
CA SER A 99 -39.54 15.45 0.25
C SER A 99 -38.31 16.34 0.09
N LEU A 100 -38.57 17.65 -0.11
CA LEU A 100 -37.55 18.67 -0.26
C LEU A 100 -37.87 19.84 0.68
N GLN A 101 -37.00 20.05 1.66
CA GLN A 101 -37.08 21.13 2.63
C GLN A 101 -35.95 22.13 2.41
N ILE A 102 -36.28 23.42 2.41
CA ILE A 102 -35.32 24.49 2.15
C ILE A 102 -35.37 25.47 3.33
N ALA A 103 -34.33 25.48 4.15
CA ALA A 103 -34.22 26.37 5.30
C ALA A 103 -33.33 27.58 4.97
N GLY A 104 -33.76 28.78 5.38
CA GLY A 104 -33.09 30.02 5.01
C GLY A 104 -33.62 31.24 5.76
N LYS A 105 -33.07 32.42 5.43
CA LYS A 105 -33.51 33.71 5.99
C LYS A 105 -34.47 34.40 5.03
N VAL A 106 -35.58 34.93 5.52
CA VAL A 106 -36.51 35.71 4.68
C VAL A 106 -35.87 37.01 4.22
N ILE A 107 -35.80 37.22 2.89
CA ILE A 107 -35.17 38.39 2.25
C ILE A 107 -36.15 39.32 1.52
N SER A 108 -37.43 38.94 1.43
CA SER A 108 -38.49 39.83 0.95
C SER A 108 -39.44 40.23 2.07
N GLU A 109 -39.91 41.49 2.05
CA GLU A 109 -40.86 41.98 3.04
C GLU A 109 -42.20 41.25 2.94
N ASN A 110 -42.76 40.85 4.08
CA ASN A 110 -44.02 40.11 4.14
C ASN A 110 -44.88 40.57 5.33
N PRO A 111 -46.20 40.81 5.17
CA PRO A 111 -47.09 41.23 6.25
C PRO A 111 -47.18 40.31 7.47
N HIS A 112 -46.70 39.06 7.37
CA HIS A 112 -46.83 38.04 8.42
C HIS A 112 -45.51 37.41 8.86
N VAL A 113 -44.37 37.78 8.25
CA VAL A 113 -43.04 37.24 8.59
C VAL A 113 -42.00 38.37 8.54
N LYS A 114 -41.25 38.55 9.62
CA LYS A 114 -40.21 39.60 9.70
C LYS A 114 -39.06 39.32 8.74
N LEU A 115 -38.55 40.36 8.10
CA LEU A 115 -37.30 40.32 7.33
C LEU A 115 -36.15 39.77 8.20
N GLY A 116 -35.31 38.91 7.62
CA GLY A 116 -34.20 38.25 8.31
C GLY A 116 -34.59 37.09 9.23
N ALA A 117 -35.88 36.81 9.45
CA ALA A 117 -36.31 35.64 10.22
C ALA A 117 -35.97 34.33 9.49
N TYR A 118 -35.58 33.30 10.26
CA TYR A 118 -35.38 31.96 9.71
C TYR A 118 -36.74 31.29 9.42
N HIS A 119 -36.82 30.62 8.27
CA HIS A 119 -37.99 29.85 7.85
C HIS A 119 -37.56 28.61 7.05
N THR A 120 -38.44 27.60 7.02
CA THR A 120 -38.31 26.42 6.19
C THR A 120 -39.45 26.39 5.17
N LEU A 121 -39.12 26.22 3.90
CA LEU A 121 -40.08 25.98 2.82
C LEU A 121 -40.14 24.46 2.58
N ASP A 122 -41.31 23.88 2.81
CA ASP A 122 -41.64 22.53 2.35
C ASP A 122 -42.10 22.63 0.89
N ILE A 123 -41.36 22.03 -0.04
CA ILE A 123 -41.71 22.06 -1.46
C ILE A 123 -42.75 20.96 -1.74
N GLU A 124 -43.89 21.35 -2.31
CA GLU A 124 -44.97 20.45 -2.73
C GLU A 124 -44.95 20.23 -4.25
N VAL A 125 -45.28 19.01 -4.69
CA VAL A 125 -45.57 18.71 -6.10
C VAL A 125 -46.74 19.59 -6.60
N ASN A 126 -46.70 20.00 -7.86
CA ASN A 126 -47.63 20.90 -8.54
C ASN A 126 -47.66 22.35 -8.02
N ARG A 127 -46.61 22.81 -7.32
CA ARG A 127 -46.43 24.22 -6.90
C ARG A 127 -45.29 24.91 -7.65
N ASP A 128 -45.47 26.21 -7.90
CA ASP A 128 -44.45 27.01 -8.58
C ASP A 128 -43.33 27.38 -7.59
N VAL A 129 -42.10 26.99 -7.92
CA VAL A 129 -40.86 27.35 -7.22
C VAL A 129 -40.05 28.25 -8.15
N ARG A 130 -39.76 29.47 -7.70
CA ARG A 130 -38.88 30.42 -8.41
C ARG A 130 -37.50 30.44 -7.74
N ILE A 131 -36.46 30.26 -8.54
CA ILE A 131 -35.07 30.22 -8.13
C ILE A 131 -34.35 31.41 -8.77
N GLU A 132 -33.51 32.09 -8.00
CA GLU A 132 -32.57 33.12 -8.42
C GLU A 132 -31.18 32.73 -7.87
N LYS A 133 -30.22 32.50 -8.76
CA LYS A 133 -28.90 31.98 -8.42
C LYS A 133 -27.98 33.09 -7.91
N ALA A 134 -27.34 32.89 -6.75
CA ALA A 134 -26.48 33.91 -6.15
C ALA A 134 -25.23 34.22 -6.99
N ASP A 135 -24.64 33.19 -7.59
CA ASP A 135 -23.47 33.26 -8.47
C ASP A 135 -23.84 33.46 -9.97
N GLY A 136 -25.13 33.60 -10.29
CA GLY A 136 -25.66 33.50 -11.66
C GLY A 136 -25.96 32.06 -12.11
N TRP A 137 -26.65 31.94 -13.24
CA TRP A 137 -27.02 30.68 -13.89
C TRP A 137 -25.90 30.18 -14.79
N ASP A 138 -25.18 29.15 -14.36
CA ASP A 138 -24.16 28.46 -15.15
C ASP A 138 -24.75 27.46 -16.17
N SER A 139 -23.89 26.96 -17.05
CA SER A 139 -24.24 25.99 -18.11
C SER A 139 -24.81 24.67 -17.57
N ILE A 140 -24.34 24.19 -16.41
CA ILE A 140 -24.78 22.94 -15.79
C ILE A 140 -26.17 23.11 -15.17
N ALA A 141 -26.43 24.24 -14.51
CA ALA A 141 -27.74 24.59 -13.97
C ALA A 141 -28.77 24.79 -15.11
N LEU A 142 -28.40 25.47 -16.19
CA LEU A 142 -29.26 25.65 -17.37
C LEU A 142 -29.54 24.33 -18.09
N SER A 143 -28.51 23.49 -18.28
CA SER A 143 -28.66 22.15 -18.85
C SER A 143 -29.57 21.27 -17.99
N ARG A 144 -29.46 21.33 -16.65
CA ARG A 144 -30.34 20.58 -15.74
C ARG A 144 -31.79 21.09 -15.79
N VAL A 145 -32.02 22.40 -15.98
CA VAL A 145 -33.37 22.95 -16.25
C VAL A 145 -33.94 22.39 -17.55
N GLU A 146 -33.16 22.40 -18.64
CA GLU A 146 -33.60 21.89 -19.94
C GLU A 146 -33.85 20.37 -19.91
N GLU A 147 -32.95 19.61 -19.30
CA GLU A 147 -33.10 18.17 -19.07
C GLU A 147 -34.35 17.83 -18.24
N SER A 148 -34.60 18.56 -17.13
CA SER A 148 -35.75 18.33 -16.26
C SER A 148 -37.10 18.73 -16.88
N THR A 149 -37.12 19.44 -18.01
CA THR A 149 -38.35 19.97 -18.61
C THR A 149 -38.81 19.24 -19.88
N VAL A 150 -38.17 18.10 -20.19
CA VAL A 150 -38.57 17.19 -21.26
C VAL A 150 -39.86 16.44 -20.87
N PRO A 151 -40.95 16.50 -21.67
CA PRO A 151 -42.19 15.79 -21.36
C PRO A 151 -42.05 14.26 -21.43
N GLY A 152 -42.60 13.56 -20.44
CA GLY A 152 -42.78 12.10 -20.47
C GLY A 152 -41.73 11.25 -19.73
N ARG A 153 -40.87 11.87 -18.91
CA ARG A 153 -39.97 11.15 -17.99
C ARG A 153 -40.72 10.46 -16.85
N GLY A 154 -40.08 9.45 -16.27
CA GLY A 154 -40.60 8.58 -15.22
C GLY A 154 -39.83 7.26 -15.16
N ALA A 155 -40.22 6.34 -14.26
CA ALA A 155 -39.50 5.08 -14.06
C ALA A 155 -39.39 4.23 -15.35
N GLU A 156 -38.14 3.94 -15.75
CA GLU A 156 -37.81 3.18 -16.96
C GLU A 156 -37.74 1.68 -16.69
N VAL A 157 -37.41 1.27 -15.46
CA VAL A 157 -37.30 -0.15 -15.07
C VAL A 157 -38.07 -0.42 -13.79
N GLY A 158 -38.90 -1.47 -13.79
CA GLY A 158 -39.54 -2.00 -12.60
C GLY A 158 -38.91 -3.33 -12.21
N ALA A 159 -38.11 -3.36 -11.15
CA ALA A 159 -37.36 -4.53 -10.72
C ALA A 159 -37.95 -5.15 -9.43
N VAL A 160 -38.00 -6.49 -9.38
CA VAL A 160 -38.33 -7.28 -8.20
C VAL A 160 -37.13 -8.16 -7.88
N VAL A 161 -36.37 -7.80 -6.85
CA VAL A 161 -35.26 -8.64 -6.35
C VAL A 161 -35.80 -9.51 -5.24
N CYS A 162 -35.74 -10.84 -5.40
CA CYS A 162 -36.38 -11.79 -4.49
C CYS A 162 -35.56 -13.05 -4.21
N GLY A 163 -35.88 -13.70 -3.09
CA GLY A 163 -35.40 -15.02 -2.69
C GLY A 163 -36.53 -15.79 -2.01
N GLU A 164 -36.22 -16.96 -1.42
CA GLU A 164 -37.23 -17.74 -0.68
C GLU A 164 -37.72 -16.94 0.55
N GLY A 165 -38.93 -16.38 0.46
CA GLY A 165 -39.57 -15.64 1.54
C GLY A 165 -39.22 -14.15 1.64
N VAL A 166 -38.41 -13.59 0.75
CA VAL A 166 -38.08 -12.14 0.75
C VAL A 166 -38.18 -11.53 -0.64
N ALA A 167 -38.70 -10.30 -0.75
CA ALA A 167 -38.71 -9.55 -2.00
C ALA A 167 -38.59 -8.03 -1.76
N ALA A 168 -37.94 -7.32 -2.68
CA ALA A 168 -37.88 -5.87 -2.74
C ALA A 168 -38.33 -5.39 -4.13
N PHE A 169 -39.29 -4.47 -4.17
CA PHE A 169 -39.82 -3.85 -5.38
C PHE A 169 -39.14 -2.51 -5.57
N CYS A 170 -38.53 -2.30 -6.73
CA CYS A 170 -37.71 -1.14 -7.04
C CYS A 170 -38.17 -0.53 -8.38
N LEU A 171 -38.29 0.79 -8.42
CA LEU A 171 -38.48 1.57 -9.64
C LEU A 171 -37.19 2.35 -9.90
N LEU A 172 -36.61 2.20 -11.08
CA LEU A 172 -35.39 2.90 -11.48
C LEU A 172 -35.76 3.90 -12.56
N SER A 173 -35.42 5.17 -12.35
CA SER A 173 -35.49 6.24 -13.34
C SER A 173 -34.10 6.55 -13.89
N GLU A 174 -33.96 7.63 -14.66
CA GLU A 174 -32.65 8.05 -15.18
C GLU A 174 -31.69 8.53 -14.06
N HIS A 175 -32.22 9.01 -12.92
CA HIS A 175 -31.40 9.65 -11.87
C HIS A 175 -31.47 9.01 -10.47
N MET A 176 -32.44 8.11 -10.20
CA MET A 176 -32.64 7.53 -8.87
C MET A 176 -33.22 6.11 -8.87
N THR A 177 -32.95 5.36 -7.80
CA THR A 177 -33.55 4.04 -7.52
C THR A 177 -34.50 4.14 -6.32
N ILE A 178 -35.79 3.91 -6.55
CA ILE A 178 -36.87 3.95 -5.54
C ILE A 178 -37.30 2.52 -5.19
N VAL A 179 -36.81 1.98 -4.08
CA VAL A 179 -37.41 0.82 -3.39
C VAL A 179 -38.83 1.17 -2.93
N ALA A 180 -39.84 0.82 -3.73
CA ALA A 180 -41.26 1.10 -3.48
C ALA A 180 -41.88 0.21 -2.39
N HIS A 181 -41.40 -1.03 -2.21
CA HIS A 181 -41.93 -1.94 -1.19
C HIS A 181 -40.94 -3.06 -0.81
N ARG A 182 -41.10 -3.65 0.38
CA ARG A 182 -40.36 -4.84 0.84
C ARG A 182 -41.30 -5.85 1.49
N ILE A 183 -41.11 -7.12 1.16
CA ILE A 183 -41.85 -8.27 1.71
C ILE A 183 -40.87 -9.17 2.47
N SER A 184 -41.30 -9.64 3.63
CA SER A 184 -40.66 -10.75 4.35
C SER A 184 -41.75 -11.72 4.85
N VAL A 185 -41.67 -12.98 4.42
CA VAL A 185 -42.59 -14.08 4.76
C VAL A 185 -41.73 -15.28 5.19
N PRO A 186 -41.88 -15.80 6.42
CA PRO A 186 -41.10 -16.96 6.85
C PRO A 186 -41.37 -18.21 6.00
N VAL A 187 -40.34 -18.73 5.33
CA VAL A 187 -40.39 -20.00 4.58
C VAL A 187 -39.55 -21.05 5.33
N PRO A 188 -40.14 -22.18 5.79
CA PRO A 188 -39.39 -23.26 6.42
C PRO A 188 -38.41 -23.93 5.45
N ARG A 189 -37.26 -24.43 5.92
CA ARG A 189 -36.28 -25.15 5.07
C ARG A 189 -36.81 -26.50 4.58
N LYS A 190 -36.43 -26.90 3.36
CA LYS A 190 -36.83 -28.17 2.72
C LYS A 190 -36.22 -29.39 3.42
N ALA A 191 -37.01 -30.06 4.27
CA ALA A 191 -36.60 -31.27 4.99
C ALA A 191 -36.72 -32.55 4.14
N ALA A 192 -35.70 -33.42 4.19
CA ALA A 192 -35.42 -34.44 3.18
C ALA A 192 -36.39 -35.66 3.07
N ALA A 193 -37.40 -35.80 3.94
CA ALA A 193 -38.25 -37.01 3.96
C ALA A 193 -39.75 -36.82 4.24
N SER A 194 -40.24 -35.62 4.60
CA SER A 194 -41.66 -35.44 4.97
C SER A 194 -42.18 -33.98 4.88
N GLY A 195 -41.31 -32.97 4.86
CA GLY A 195 -41.71 -31.55 4.97
C GLY A 195 -42.20 -30.87 3.69
N THR A 196 -42.14 -31.53 2.54
CA THR A 196 -42.30 -30.92 1.21
C THR A 196 -43.61 -30.14 1.05
N SER A 197 -44.72 -30.68 1.54
CA SER A 197 -46.05 -30.05 1.45
C SER A 197 -46.17 -28.73 2.22
N GLN A 198 -45.48 -28.56 3.36
CA GLN A 198 -45.53 -27.30 4.11
C GLN A 198 -44.67 -26.22 3.44
N HIS A 199 -43.51 -26.61 2.89
CA HIS A 199 -42.62 -25.73 2.12
C HIS A 199 -43.32 -25.19 0.87
N GLU A 200 -43.97 -26.06 0.10
CA GLU A 200 -44.70 -25.69 -1.12
C GLU A 200 -45.90 -24.78 -0.81
N LYS A 201 -46.64 -25.05 0.27
CA LYS A 201 -47.73 -24.16 0.73
C LYS A 201 -47.21 -22.79 1.20
N ALA A 202 -46.04 -22.72 1.83
CA ALA A 202 -45.42 -21.46 2.22
C ALA A 202 -44.97 -20.64 1.00
N LEU A 203 -44.29 -21.26 0.03
CA LEU A 203 -43.90 -20.62 -1.23
C LEU A 203 -45.12 -20.14 -2.04
N SER A 204 -46.19 -20.94 -2.14
CA SER A 204 -47.41 -20.55 -2.84
C SER A 204 -48.06 -19.29 -2.25
N ARG A 205 -48.09 -19.17 -0.90
CA ARG A 205 -48.55 -17.95 -0.22
C ARG A 205 -47.62 -16.76 -0.45
N PHE A 206 -46.31 -16.98 -0.44
CA PHE A 206 -45.32 -15.96 -0.74
C PHE A 206 -45.48 -15.41 -2.17
N TYR A 207 -45.67 -16.27 -3.18
CA TYR A 207 -45.89 -15.84 -4.57
C TYR A 207 -47.21 -15.08 -4.75
N ALA A 208 -48.29 -15.47 -4.08
CA ALA A 208 -49.54 -14.70 -4.06
C ALA A 208 -49.33 -13.29 -3.46
N THR A 209 -48.65 -13.21 -2.32
CA THR A 209 -48.34 -11.94 -1.64
C THR A 209 -47.45 -11.03 -2.50
N LEU A 210 -46.46 -11.62 -3.17
CA LEU A 210 -45.57 -10.93 -4.12
C LEU A 210 -46.36 -10.40 -5.32
N PHE A 211 -47.29 -11.18 -5.88
CA PHE A 211 -48.14 -10.75 -7.00
C PHE A 211 -49.04 -9.58 -6.64
N ASP A 212 -49.73 -9.63 -5.50
CA ASP A 212 -50.60 -8.51 -5.08
C ASP A 212 -49.79 -7.25 -4.72
N ALA A 213 -48.52 -7.37 -4.30
CA ALA A 213 -47.61 -6.23 -4.19
C ALA A 213 -47.13 -5.71 -5.55
N PHE A 214 -46.80 -6.60 -6.49
CA PHE A 214 -46.41 -6.23 -7.86
C PHE A 214 -47.47 -5.34 -8.51
N LEU A 215 -48.75 -5.75 -8.45
CA LEU A 215 -49.88 -5.00 -9.02
C LEU A 215 -50.06 -3.59 -8.41
N ARG A 216 -49.58 -3.36 -7.19
CA ARG A 216 -49.69 -2.06 -6.49
C ARG A 216 -48.48 -1.16 -6.67
N HIS A 217 -47.28 -1.74 -6.82
CA HIS A 217 -46.02 -0.99 -6.75
C HIS A 217 -45.24 -0.92 -8.06
N ILE A 218 -45.53 -1.79 -9.05
CA ILE A 218 -44.90 -1.73 -10.37
C ILE A 218 -45.93 -1.20 -11.38
N PRO A 219 -45.72 -0.03 -12.02
CA PRO A 219 -46.66 0.57 -12.96
C PRO A 219 -46.58 -0.10 -14.34
N TYR A 220 -46.90 -1.39 -14.41
CA TYR A 220 -46.72 -2.25 -15.59
C TYR A 220 -47.48 -1.79 -16.85
N SER A 221 -48.53 -0.99 -16.67
CA SER A 221 -49.32 -0.37 -17.74
C SER A 221 -48.72 0.93 -18.28
N ASN A 222 -47.68 1.49 -17.64
CA ASN A 222 -47.03 2.71 -18.10
C ASN A 222 -46.27 2.48 -19.41
N VAL A 223 -46.46 3.39 -20.37
CA VAL A 223 -45.79 3.39 -21.67
C VAL A 223 -44.29 3.64 -21.51
N GLY A 224 -43.88 4.50 -20.57
CA GLY A 224 -42.47 4.83 -20.29
C GLY A 224 -41.66 3.71 -19.64
N LEU A 225 -42.31 2.70 -19.04
CA LEU A 225 -41.63 1.57 -18.44
C LEU A 225 -41.03 0.67 -19.54
N LYS A 226 -39.71 0.65 -19.71
CA LYS A 226 -38.99 -0.08 -20.77
C LYS A 226 -38.78 -1.55 -20.42
N ALA A 227 -38.54 -1.89 -19.14
CA ALA A 227 -38.31 -3.26 -18.69
C ALA A 227 -39.00 -3.59 -17.34
N ILE A 228 -39.39 -4.85 -17.17
CA ILE A 228 -39.91 -5.43 -15.91
C ILE A 228 -39.00 -6.60 -15.54
N VAL A 229 -38.21 -6.47 -14.47
CA VAL A 229 -37.19 -7.45 -14.12
C VAL A 229 -37.56 -8.27 -12.89
N ILE A 230 -37.44 -9.59 -12.98
CA ILE A 230 -37.50 -10.48 -11.82
C ILE A 230 -36.11 -11.08 -11.59
N ALA A 231 -35.49 -10.77 -10.46
CA ALA A 231 -34.11 -11.11 -10.14
C ALA A 231 -34.00 -12.01 -8.90
N SER A 232 -33.26 -13.12 -8.97
CA SER A 232 -33.03 -13.98 -7.80
C SER A 232 -31.74 -14.81 -7.82
N PRO A 233 -31.15 -15.11 -6.65
CA PRO A 233 -30.28 -16.27 -6.49
C PRO A 233 -31.09 -17.56 -6.65
N GLY A 234 -30.56 -18.53 -7.39
CA GLY A 234 -31.27 -19.78 -7.71
C GLY A 234 -32.46 -19.59 -8.65
N TRP A 235 -33.49 -20.43 -8.50
CA TRP A 235 -34.60 -20.60 -9.47
C TRP A 235 -35.88 -19.83 -9.11
N VAL A 236 -35.86 -18.99 -8.07
CA VAL A 236 -37.07 -18.30 -7.56
C VAL A 236 -37.66 -17.35 -8.60
N ARG A 237 -36.83 -16.64 -9.37
CA ARG A 237 -37.26 -15.74 -10.47
C ARG A 237 -38.12 -16.44 -11.52
N ASP A 238 -37.80 -17.70 -11.83
CA ASP A 238 -38.51 -18.48 -12.85
C ASP A 238 -39.88 -18.87 -12.32
N ALA A 239 -39.95 -19.42 -11.10
CA ALA A 239 -41.20 -19.77 -10.44
C ALA A 239 -42.12 -18.56 -10.19
N VAL A 240 -41.55 -17.40 -9.83
CA VAL A 240 -42.30 -16.15 -9.66
C VAL A 240 -42.85 -15.66 -11.00
N PHE A 241 -42.02 -15.58 -12.04
CA PHE A 241 -42.45 -15.10 -13.37
C PHE A 241 -43.54 -15.99 -13.99
N ASP A 242 -43.38 -17.31 -13.88
CA ASP A 242 -44.38 -18.27 -14.37
C ASP A 242 -45.70 -18.16 -13.59
N TYR A 243 -45.64 -17.98 -12.26
CA TYR A 243 -46.81 -17.73 -11.42
C TYR A 243 -47.55 -16.44 -11.84
N MET A 244 -46.81 -15.35 -12.09
CA MET A 244 -47.37 -14.08 -12.54
C MET A 244 -48.10 -14.22 -13.89
N LEU A 245 -47.51 -14.95 -14.85
CA LEU A 245 -48.13 -15.23 -16.16
C LEU A 245 -49.38 -16.10 -16.05
N GLN A 246 -49.37 -17.13 -15.17
CA GLN A 246 -50.53 -17.99 -14.94
C GLN A 246 -51.68 -17.23 -14.27
N GLU A 247 -51.41 -16.44 -13.23
CA GLU A 247 -52.44 -15.67 -12.54
C GLU A 247 -52.98 -14.53 -13.40
N ALA A 248 -52.15 -13.87 -14.22
CA ALA A 248 -52.60 -12.90 -15.23
C ALA A 248 -53.49 -13.55 -16.33
N SER A 249 -53.23 -14.81 -16.68
CA SER A 249 -54.07 -15.60 -17.61
C SER A 249 -55.41 -15.94 -16.98
N LYS A 250 -55.42 -16.41 -15.74
CA LYS A 250 -56.61 -16.78 -14.95
C LYS A 250 -57.50 -15.58 -14.61
N ARG A 251 -56.92 -14.41 -14.33
CA ARG A 251 -57.65 -13.15 -14.08
C ARG A 251 -58.09 -12.43 -15.37
N GLY A 252 -57.65 -12.89 -16.55
CA GLY A 252 -57.98 -12.28 -17.85
C GLY A 252 -57.31 -10.93 -18.11
N ASP A 253 -56.27 -10.55 -17.34
CA ASP A 253 -55.56 -9.28 -17.52
C ASP A 253 -54.63 -9.34 -18.74
N LYS A 254 -55.19 -8.98 -19.89
CA LYS A 254 -54.47 -8.90 -21.17
C LYS A 254 -53.38 -7.81 -21.17
N VAL A 255 -53.49 -6.77 -20.34
CA VAL A 255 -52.51 -5.69 -20.26
C VAL A 255 -51.25 -6.19 -19.54
N LEU A 256 -51.43 -6.85 -18.39
CA LEU A 256 -50.34 -7.47 -17.64
C LEU A 256 -49.68 -8.62 -18.43
N GLN A 257 -50.46 -9.48 -19.07
CA GLN A 257 -49.91 -10.53 -19.94
C GLN A 257 -49.05 -9.97 -21.07
N LYS A 258 -49.49 -8.87 -21.70
CA LYS A 258 -48.73 -8.19 -22.76
C LYS A 258 -47.45 -7.59 -22.19
N ALA A 259 -47.54 -6.84 -21.09
CA ALA A 259 -46.40 -6.23 -20.42
C ALA A 259 -45.34 -7.25 -20.00
N LEU A 260 -45.72 -8.37 -19.38
CA LEU A 260 -44.78 -9.43 -18.97
C LEU A 260 -44.14 -10.16 -20.16
N LYS A 261 -44.83 -10.29 -21.31
CA LYS A 261 -44.28 -10.94 -22.51
C LYS A 261 -43.38 -10.03 -23.32
N GLU A 262 -43.69 -8.74 -23.41
CA GLU A 262 -42.94 -7.77 -24.23
C GLU A 262 -41.82 -7.06 -23.46
N LYS A 263 -41.96 -6.91 -22.13
CA LYS A 263 -41.03 -6.14 -21.29
C LYS A 263 -40.37 -6.98 -20.19
N GLY A 264 -40.81 -8.22 -19.97
CA GLY A 264 -40.41 -9.05 -18.85
C GLY A 264 -39.05 -9.74 -19.04
N VAL A 265 -38.15 -9.57 -18.07
CA VAL A 265 -36.79 -10.16 -18.08
C VAL A 265 -36.52 -10.90 -16.76
N LYS A 266 -35.87 -12.05 -16.85
CA LYS A 266 -35.49 -12.88 -15.69
C LYS A 266 -33.97 -12.88 -15.54
N VAL A 267 -33.44 -12.34 -14.44
CA VAL A 267 -31.98 -12.19 -14.25
C VAL A 267 -31.49 -12.98 -13.04
N HIS A 268 -30.36 -13.68 -13.20
CA HIS A 268 -29.69 -14.31 -12.06
C HIS A 268 -28.86 -13.29 -11.30
N VAL A 269 -28.90 -13.34 -9.97
CA VAL A 269 -28.08 -12.50 -9.09
C VAL A 269 -27.52 -13.30 -7.91
N SER A 270 -26.41 -12.83 -7.33
CA SER A 270 -25.73 -13.46 -6.20
C SER A 270 -26.54 -13.43 -4.89
N SER A 271 -27.40 -12.42 -4.72
CA SER A 271 -28.06 -12.07 -3.45
C SER A 271 -29.51 -11.59 -3.66
N PRO A 272 -30.45 -11.85 -2.74
CA PRO A 272 -31.85 -11.43 -2.86
C PRO A 272 -32.09 -10.00 -2.32
N HIS A 273 -31.09 -9.13 -2.38
CA HIS A 273 -31.10 -7.79 -1.78
C HIS A 273 -30.85 -6.69 -2.81
N VAL A 274 -31.20 -5.45 -2.48
CA VAL A 274 -31.23 -4.33 -3.43
C VAL A 274 -29.87 -4.00 -4.06
N HIS A 275 -28.74 -4.26 -3.38
CA HIS A 275 -27.38 -4.12 -3.97
C HIS A 275 -27.12 -5.03 -5.18
N SER A 276 -27.93 -6.08 -5.36
CA SER A 276 -27.87 -6.94 -6.54
C SER A 276 -28.41 -6.27 -7.80
N LEU A 277 -28.96 -5.05 -7.72
CA LEU A 277 -29.39 -4.30 -8.90
C LEU A 277 -28.21 -3.96 -9.83
N VAL A 278 -26.97 -3.82 -9.32
CA VAL A 278 -25.77 -3.76 -10.18
C VAL A 278 -25.72 -4.94 -11.17
N GLU A 279 -25.85 -6.16 -10.65
CA GLU A 279 -25.78 -7.39 -11.44
C GLU A 279 -26.97 -7.49 -12.42
N VAL A 280 -28.14 -7.00 -12.01
CA VAL A 280 -29.31 -6.87 -12.91
C VAL A 280 -29.01 -5.94 -14.08
N LEU A 281 -28.45 -4.77 -13.81
CA LEU A 281 -28.22 -3.73 -14.80
C LEU A 281 -27.02 -4.03 -15.72
N GLN A 282 -26.15 -4.94 -15.31
CA GLN A 282 -25.05 -5.50 -16.11
C GLN A 282 -25.47 -6.73 -16.95
N SER A 283 -26.68 -7.26 -16.80
CA SER A 283 -27.12 -8.43 -17.56
C SER A 283 -27.23 -8.10 -19.06
N PRO A 284 -26.74 -8.95 -19.98
CA PRO A 284 -26.78 -8.69 -21.41
C PRO A 284 -28.19 -8.42 -21.96
N GLU A 285 -29.19 -9.07 -21.38
CA GLU A 285 -30.61 -8.91 -21.71
C GLU A 285 -31.11 -7.49 -21.37
N ILE A 286 -30.75 -6.98 -20.20
CA ILE A 286 -31.11 -5.63 -19.73
C ILE A 286 -30.35 -4.57 -20.51
N VAL A 287 -29.05 -4.74 -20.74
CA VAL A 287 -28.22 -3.81 -21.55
C VAL A 287 -28.74 -3.71 -22.99
N ALA A 288 -29.19 -4.81 -23.59
CA ALA A 288 -29.79 -4.80 -24.93
C ALA A 288 -31.13 -4.03 -24.97
N GLN A 289 -31.95 -4.14 -23.92
CA GLN A 289 -33.27 -3.52 -23.84
C GLN A 289 -33.23 -2.04 -23.40
N LEU A 290 -32.19 -1.62 -22.68
CA LEU A 290 -32.00 -0.25 -22.16
C LEU A 290 -30.90 0.55 -22.88
N LYS A 291 -30.43 0.06 -24.04
CA LYS A 291 -29.26 0.59 -24.77
C LYS A 291 -29.23 2.11 -24.99
N GLU A 292 -30.40 2.74 -25.15
CA GLU A 292 -30.56 4.19 -25.40
C GLU A 292 -30.92 5.01 -24.14
N THR A 293 -30.78 4.44 -22.93
CA THR A 293 -31.05 5.14 -21.65
C THR A 293 -29.80 5.89 -21.16
N LYS A 294 -30.00 7.02 -20.46
CA LYS A 294 -28.91 7.76 -19.81
C LYS A 294 -28.16 6.87 -18.81
N PHE A 295 -28.90 6.06 -18.05
CA PHE A 295 -28.33 5.08 -17.14
C PHE A 295 -27.39 4.06 -17.84
N ALA A 296 -27.79 3.47 -18.98
CA ALA A 296 -26.93 2.55 -19.70
C ALA A 296 -25.64 3.22 -20.19
N ARG A 297 -25.71 4.49 -20.62
CA ARG A 297 -24.53 5.27 -21.02
C ARG A 297 -23.59 5.55 -19.85
N GLU A 298 -24.09 5.86 -18.66
CA GLU A 298 -23.29 5.98 -17.44
C GLU A 298 -22.57 4.67 -17.09
N GLY A 299 -23.31 3.56 -17.03
CA GLY A 299 -22.76 2.24 -16.71
C GLY A 299 -21.69 1.78 -17.71
N ILE A 300 -21.95 1.94 -19.01
CA ILE A 300 -20.98 1.65 -20.07
C ILE A 300 -19.72 2.52 -19.94
N SER A 301 -19.87 3.80 -19.60
CA SER A 301 -18.73 4.73 -19.44
C SER A 301 -17.84 4.35 -18.25
N LEU A 302 -18.45 3.95 -17.12
CA LEU A 302 -17.72 3.53 -15.93
C LEU A 302 -17.01 2.18 -16.12
N ASP A 303 -17.66 1.22 -16.77
CA ASP A 303 -17.03 -0.07 -17.14
C ASP A 303 -15.90 0.12 -18.17
N LYS A 304 -16.08 0.99 -19.16
CA LYS A 304 -15.01 1.39 -20.11
C LYS A 304 -13.82 2.01 -19.39
N PHE A 305 -14.06 2.84 -18.36
CA PHE A 305 -13.02 3.40 -17.51
C PHE A 305 -12.28 2.32 -16.69
N HIS A 306 -13.00 1.43 -15.99
CA HIS A 306 -12.38 0.34 -15.22
C HIS A 306 -11.59 -0.65 -16.10
N LYS A 307 -12.09 -0.97 -17.30
CA LYS A 307 -11.36 -1.78 -18.28
C LYS A 307 -10.10 -1.09 -18.77
N MET A 308 -10.17 0.22 -19.07
CA MET A 308 -8.98 0.99 -19.44
C MET A 308 -7.96 1.01 -18.30
N LEU A 309 -8.38 1.27 -17.06
CA LEU A 309 -7.51 1.25 -15.88
C LEU A 309 -6.82 -0.10 -15.64
N ALA A 310 -7.45 -1.20 -16.03
CA ALA A 310 -6.86 -2.54 -15.94
C ALA A 310 -5.97 -2.96 -17.14
N THR A 311 -6.03 -2.24 -18.26
CA THR A 311 -5.36 -2.65 -19.52
C THR A 311 -4.34 -1.65 -20.07
N ASP A 312 -4.56 -0.34 -19.85
CA ASP A 312 -3.70 0.78 -20.26
C ASP A 312 -3.86 1.92 -19.22
N GLU A 313 -3.14 1.79 -18.11
CA GLU A 313 -3.20 2.73 -16.97
C GLU A 313 -2.87 4.19 -17.36
N LEU A 314 -2.09 4.37 -18.42
CA LEU A 314 -1.72 5.69 -18.98
C LEU A 314 -2.90 6.41 -19.66
N ARG A 315 -4.05 5.74 -19.84
CA ARG A 315 -5.26 6.32 -20.45
C ARG A 315 -6.47 6.39 -19.52
N ALA A 316 -6.31 6.03 -18.25
CA ALA A 316 -7.40 6.02 -17.26
C ALA A 316 -6.99 6.78 -16.00
N TRP A 317 -7.26 8.08 -15.97
CA TRP A 317 -6.88 8.96 -14.87
C TRP A 317 -8.08 9.24 -13.96
N TYR A 318 -7.85 9.39 -12.65
CA TYR A 318 -8.88 9.75 -11.68
C TYR A 318 -8.32 10.63 -10.57
N GLY A 319 -9.19 11.38 -9.90
CA GLY A 319 -8.81 12.38 -8.89
C GLY A 319 -8.83 13.81 -9.44
N PRO A 320 -9.25 14.82 -8.64
CA PRO A 320 -9.44 16.19 -9.12
C PRO A 320 -8.22 16.88 -9.74
N GLU A 321 -7.01 16.60 -9.24
CA GLU A 321 -5.78 17.24 -9.72
C GLU A 321 -5.36 16.66 -11.07
N HIS A 322 -5.27 15.34 -11.16
CA HIS A 322 -4.91 14.64 -12.41
C HIS A 322 -5.92 14.93 -13.54
N VAL A 323 -7.23 14.92 -13.24
CA VAL A 323 -8.25 15.18 -14.28
C VAL A 323 -8.20 16.63 -14.78
N VAL A 324 -7.87 17.62 -13.93
CA VAL A 324 -7.64 19.00 -14.40
C VAL A 324 -6.40 19.08 -15.29
N LEU A 325 -5.31 18.42 -14.90
CA LEU A 325 -4.07 18.36 -15.68
C LEU A 325 -4.27 17.71 -17.06
N ALA A 326 -5.03 16.61 -17.14
CA ALA A 326 -5.46 16.02 -18.41
C ALA A 326 -6.40 16.94 -19.22
N ALA A 327 -7.24 17.70 -18.52
CA ALA A 327 -7.95 18.92 -18.94
C ALA A 327 -7.10 19.85 -19.81
N ASP A 328 -6.06 20.38 -19.16
CA ASP A 328 -5.18 21.41 -19.70
C ASP A 328 -4.39 20.88 -20.91
N ARG A 329 -3.81 19.67 -20.78
CA ARG A 329 -3.15 18.95 -21.87
C ARG A 329 -4.09 18.55 -23.02
N GLY A 330 -5.42 18.71 -22.86
CA GLY A 330 -6.42 18.40 -23.90
C GLY A 330 -6.55 16.91 -24.20
N ALA A 331 -6.15 16.05 -23.25
CA ALA A 331 -6.10 14.61 -23.46
C ALA A 331 -7.45 13.91 -23.23
N ILE A 332 -8.39 14.55 -22.52
CA ILE A 332 -9.67 13.91 -22.14
C ILE A 332 -10.56 13.66 -23.35
N GLY A 333 -10.89 12.39 -23.58
CA GLY A 333 -11.91 11.95 -24.55
C GLY A 333 -13.28 11.72 -23.90
N THR A 334 -13.31 11.19 -22.68
CA THR A 334 -14.53 11.05 -21.87
C THR A 334 -14.25 11.48 -20.43
N LEU A 335 -14.92 12.52 -19.94
CA LEU A 335 -14.95 12.95 -18.55
C LEU A 335 -16.13 12.30 -17.83
N LEU A 336 -15.86 11.64 -16.70
CA LEU A 336 -16.86 11.10 -15.78
C LEU A 336 -16.85 11.98 -14.52
N ILE A 337 -17.98 12.61 -14.18
CA ILE A 337 -18.04 13.53 -13.04
C ILE A 337 -19.34 13.35 -12.24
N SER A 338 -19.23 13.26 -10.92
CA SER A 338 -20.36 13.12 -10.00
C SER A 338 -21.02 14.47 -9.72
N ASP A 339 -22.35 14.49 -9.63
CA ASP A 339 -23.08 15.75 -9.42
C ASP A 339 -22.89 16.39 -8.03
N GLU A 340 -22.39 15.62 -7.06
CA GLU A 340 -21.96 16.09 -5.75
C GLU A 340 -20.87 17.18 -5.85
N LEU A 341 -19.98 17.11 -6.85
CA LEU A 341 -18.91 18.10 -7.02
C LEU A 341 -19.44 19.49 -7.41
N PHE A 342 -20.58 19.56 -8.10
CA PHE A 342 -21.27 20.84 -8.37
C PHE A 342 -22.06 21.36 -7.16
N ARG A 343 -22.26 20.54 -6.11
CA ARG A 343 -22.94 20.92 -4.86
C ARG A 343 -21.98 21.31 -3.74
N SER A 344 -20.67 21.37 -3.99
CA SER A 344 -19.67 21.81 -3.00
C SER A 344 -20.05 23.16 -2.36
N ASN A 345 -19.93 23.24 -1.03
CA ASN A 345 -20.21 24.48 -0.29
C ASN A 345 -19.25 25.63 -0.67
N ASN A 346 -18.06 25.33 -1.21
CA ASN A 346 -17.10 26.34 -1.69
C ASN A 346 -17.46 26.83 -3.11
N PRO A 347 -17.81 28.12 -3.33
CA PRO A 347 -18.11 28.68 -4.64
C PRO A 347 -16.98 28.56 -5.67
N GLU A 348 -15.72 28.67 -5.25
CA GLU A 348 -14.55 28.53 -6.13
C GLU A 348 -14.44 27.10 -6.66
N THR A 349 -14.73 26.12 -5.79
CA THR A 349 -14.73 24.70 -6.16
C THR A 349 -15.83 24.38 -7.16
N ARG A 350 -17.04 24.94 -6.99
CA ARG A 350 -18.13 24.80 -7.98
C ARG A 350 -17.73 25.37 -9.34
N LYS A 351 -17.25 26.63 -9.36
CA LYS A 351 -16.82 27.33 -10.58
C LYS A 351 -15.67 26.60 -11.28
N LYS A 352 -14.73 26.01 -10.53
CA LYS A 352 -13.65 25.15 -11.07
C LYS A 352 -14.20 23.95 -11.85
N TYR A 353 -15.16 23.20 -11.29
CA TYR A 353 -15.70 22.01 -11.97
C TYR A 353 -16.60 22.35 -13.15
N VAL A 354 -17.36 23.45 -13.08
CA VAL A 354 -18.11 23.98 -14.25
C VAL A 354 -17.16 24.35 -15.39
N ALA A 355 -16.11 25.15 -15.10
CA ALA A 355 -15.12 25.53 -16.10
C ALA A 355 -14.39 24.31 -16.70
N LEU A 356 -14.10 23.28 -15.89
CA LEU A 356 -13.54 22.01 -16.36
C LEU A 356 -14.47 21.28 -17.34
N THR A 357 -15.76 21.18 -17.03
CA THR A 357 -16.73 20.55 -17.95
C THR A 357 -16.87 21.32 -19.25
N GLU A 358 -16.90 22.66 -19.21
CA GLU A 358 -16.95 23.50 -20.40
C GLU A 358 -15.67 23.38 -21.24
N ALA A 359 -14.49 23.34 -20.60
CA ALA A 359 -13.21 23.19 -21.28
C ALA A 359 -13.08 21.84 -22.00
N VAL A 360 -13.55 20.74 -21.40
CA VAL A 360 -13.59 19.43 -22.05
C VAL A 360 -14.54 19.43 -23.25
N GLN A 361 -15.74 20.01 -23.10
CA GLN A 361 -16.72 20.11 -24.20
C GLN A 361 -16.20 20.97 -25.37
N GLN A 362 -15.55 22.10 -25.08
CA GLN A 362 -14.93 22.97 -26.10
C GLN A 362 -13.80 22.26 -26.86
N LYS A 363 -13.05 21.36 -26.22
CA LYS A 363 -12.04 20.51 -26.85
C LYS A 363 -12.62 19.27 -27.55
N GLY A 364 -13.95 19.11 -27.59
CA GLY A 364 -14.64 18.01 -28.25
C GLY A 364 -14.74 16.71 -27.44
N GLY A 365 -14.40 16.74 -26.15
CA GLY A 365 -14.53 15.60 -25.25
C GLY A 365 -15.97 15.37 -24.77
N GLU A 366 -16.32 14.11 -24.56
CA GLU A 366 -17.61 13.71 -23.99
C GLU A 366 -17.63 13.97 -22.48
N VAL A 367 -18.70 14.57 -21.94
CA VAL A 367 -18.90 14.73 -20.49
C VAL A 367 -20.12 13.91 -20.06
N VAL A 368 -19.91 13.02 -19.09
CA VAL A 368 -20.93 12.15 -18.49
C VAL A 368 -21.07 12.54 -17.02
N ILE A 369 -22.22 13.14 -16.67
CA ILE A 369 -22.55 13.55 -15.30
C ILE A 369 -23.35 12.44 -14.62
N PHE A 370 -22.80 11.89 -13.54
CA PHE A 370 -23.38 10.81 -12.77
C PHE A 370 -24.19 11.34 -11.59
N SER A 371 -25.37 10.76 -11.34
CA SER A 371 -26.15 11.04 -10.13
C SER A 371 -25.54 10.36 -8.91
N SER A 372 -25.16 11.13 -7.89
CA SER A 372 -24.73 10.63 -6.58
C SER A 372 -25.81 9.80 -5.84
N MET A 373 -27.08 9.97 -6.23
CA MET A 373 -28.23 9.20 -5.74
C MET A 373 -28.49 7.92 -6.56
N HIS A 374 -27.69 7.67 -7.60
CA HIS A 374 -27.69 6.44 -8.38
C HIS A 374 -26.44 5.59 -8.08
N GLU A 375 -26.55 4.28 -8.22
CA GLU A 375 -25.49 3.33 -7.86
C GLU A 375 -24.21 3.49 -8.70
N SER A 376 -24.36 3.93 -9.96
CA SER A 376 -23.26 4.33 -10.85
C SER A 376 -22.44 5.51 -10.29
N GLY A 377 -23.10 6.56 -9.82
CA GLY A 377 -22.44 7.71 -9.18
C GLY A 377 -21.85 7.38 -7.82
N GLN A 378 -22.48 6.49 -7.04
CA GLN A 378 -21.90 5.99 -5.80
C GLN A 378 -20.58 5.22 -6.03
N GLN A 379 -20.49 4.43 -7.10
CA GLN A 379 -19.23 3.76 -7.48
C GLN A 379 -18.16 4.77 -7.94
N LEU A 380 -18.52 5.81 -8.70
CA LEU A 380 -17.57 6.88 -9.07
C LEU A 380 -17.10 7.68 -7.84
N ASN A 381 -17.98 7.91 -6.87
CA ASN A 381 -17.67 8.56 -5.59
C ASN A 381 -16.72 7.73 -4.71
N GLN A 382 -16.78 6.39 -4.77
CA GLN A 382 -15.82 5.51 -4.08
C GLN A 382 -14.38 5.65 -4.61
N LEU A 383 -14.19 6.16 -5.84
CA LEU A 383 -12.87 6.53 -6.37
C LEU A 383 -12.47 7.94 -5.92
N SER A 384 -13.21 8.95 -6.39
CA SER A 384 -13.00 10.37 -6.03
C SER A 384 -14.12 11.32 -6.48
N GLY A 385 -15.20 10.79 -7.07
CA GLY A 385 -16.24 11.58 -7.72
C GLY A 385 -15.87 12.10 -9.12
N ILE A 386 -14.63 11.92 -9.59
CA ILE A 386 -14.19 12.36 -10.92
C ILE A 386 -13.13 11.44 -11.55
N ALA A 387 -13.31 11.12 -12.83
CA ALA A 387 -12.41 10.28 -13.62
C ALA A 387 -12.40 10.70 -15.10
N ALA A 388 -11.38 10.30 -15.84
CA ALA A 388 -11.20 10.61 -17.25
C ALA A 388 -10.60 9.44 -18.04
N ILE A 389 -11.14 9.22 -19.23
CA ILE A 389 -10.58 8.34 -20.26
C ILE A 389 -9.88 9.23 -21.28
N LEU A 390 -8.60 8.97 -21.53
CA LEU A 390 -7.76 9.81 -22.39
C LEU A 390 -7.73 9.31 -23.84
N THR A 391 -7.64 10.24 -24.79
CA THR A 391 -7.52 9.98 -26.23
C THR A 391 -6.14 9.51 -26.65
N PHE A 392 -5.10 9.93 -25.91
CA PHE A 392 -3.71 9.48 -26.03
C PHE A 392 -3.15 9.21 -24.61
N PRO A 393 -2.14 8.33 -24.47
CA PRO A 393 -1.59 8.00 -23.17
C PRO A 393 -0.82 9.20 -22.61
N LEU A 394 -1.07 9.53 -21.35
CA LEU A 394 -0.26 10.43 -20.55
C LEU A 394 0.37 9.65 -19.41
N ASP A 395 1.69 9.74 -19.30
CA ASP A 395 2.41 9.24 -18.14
C ASP A 395 2.35 10.30 -17.04
N ILE A 396 1.67 9.95 -15.94
CA ILE A 396 1.45 10.83 -14.81
C ILE A 396 2.77 11.26 -14.15
N GLU A 397 3.79 10.39 -14.15
CA GLU A 397 5.11 10.71 -13.58
C GLU A 397 5.88 11.70 -14.46
N VAL A 398 5.75 11.58 -15.79
CA VAL A 398 6.35 12.51 -16.77
C VAL A 398 5.66 13.87 -16.74
N VAL A 399 4.33 13.90 -16.76
CA VAL A 399 3.56 15.15 -16.75
C VAL A 399 3.77 15.90 -15.43
N GLU A 400 3.79 15.21 -14.28
CA GLU A 400 4.18 15.82 -13.00
C GLU A 400 5.65 16.27 -12.98
N ALA A 401 6.56 15.61 -13.71
CA ALA A 401 7.96 16.02 -13.78
C ALA A 401 8.16 17.30 -14.60
N GLU A 402 7.49 17.42 -15.75
CA GLU A 402 7.49 18.63 -16.58
C GLU A 402 6.99 19.85 -15.81
N GLU A 403 5.86 19.74 -15.09
CA GLU A 403 5.34 20.86 -14.28
C GLU A 403 6.25 21.21 -13.10
N ARG A 404 6.91 20.23 -12.49
CA ARG A 404 7.94 20.48 -11.47
C ARG A 404 9.13 21.23 -12.04
N GLU A 405 9.61 20.89 -13.24
CA GLU A 405 10.71 21.62 -13.90
C GLU A 405 10.30 23.07 -14.23
N GLU A 406 9.09 23.31 -14.71
CA GLU A 406 8.59 24.67 -14.97
C GLU A 406 8.42 25.48 -13.66
N GLU A 407 7.89 24.88 -12.60
CA GLU A 407 7.70 25.56 -11.32
C GLU A 407 9.04 25.79 -10.59
N GLU A 408 9.99 24.85 -10.67
CA GLU A 408 11.36 25.02 -10.17
C GLU A 408 12.14 26.06 -10.99
N ALA A 409 11.92 26.14 -12.32
CA ALA A 409 12.49 27.21 -13.14
C ALA A 409 11.91 28.59 -12.77
N ARG A 410 10.63 28.65 -12.39
CA ARG A 410 9.99 29.88 -11.88
C ARG A 410 10.54 30.26 -10.51
N LYS A 411 10.65 29.30 -9.57
CA LYS A 411 11.22 29.51 -8.22
C LYS A 411 12.73 29.81 -8.25
N ARG A 412 13.50 29.24 -9.19
CA ARG A 412 14.92 29.59 -9.39
C ARG A 412 15.12 31.06 -9.74
N LYS A 413 14.24 31.64 -10.57
CA LYS A 413 14.26 33.08 -10.89
C LYS A 413 13.96 33.97 -9.67
N GLU A 414 13.33 33.43 -8.63
CA GLU A 414 13.01 34.15 -7.38
C GLU A 414 14.09 33.98 -6.29
N LEU A 415 15.00 33.00 -6.42
CA LEU A 415 15.94 32.59 -5.37
C LEU A 415 17.42 32.93 -5.63
N GLU A 416 17.74 33.67 -6.70
CA GLU A 416 19.13 34.01 -7.10
C GLU A 416 19.79 35.15 -6.27
N VAL A 417 19.39 35.34 -5.01
CA VAL A 417 19.84 36.46 -4.15
C VAL A 417 20.33 35.96 -2.77
N ILE A 418 21.65 36.18 -2.52
CA ILE A 418 22.45 36.04 -1.25
C ILE A 418 23.32 34.76 -1.11
N ASP A 419 24.58 34.94 -0.66
CA ASP A 419 25.71 33.98 -0.80
C ASP A 419 26.73 33.97 0.38
N ARG A 420 27.29 32.78 0.68
CA ARG A 420 28.67 32.38 1.16
C ARG A 420 29.40 32.75 2.49
N THR A 421 30.38 31.86 2.82
CA THR A 421 31.66 31.95 3.63
C THR A 421 31.60 31.84 5.18
N THR A 422 32.59 31.36 6.00
CA THR A 422 33.95 30.71 5.86
C THR A 422 34.36 29.90 7.16
N PRO A 423 35.49 29.12 7.24
CA PRO A 423 35.76 28.10 8.28
C PRO A 423 36.99 28.33 9.24
N GLY A 424 37.30 27.36 10.15
CA GLY A 424 38.52 27.32 11.01
C GLY A 424 38.88 25.93 11.61
N LEU A 425 40.12 25.74 12.13
CA LEU A 425 40.78 24.44 12.50
C LEU A 425 41.24 24.35 13.99
N ILE A 426 41.59 23.15 14.51
CA ILE A 426 42.90 22.75 15.18
C ILE A 426 42.84 21.58 16.24
N ASN A 427 43.86 20.69 16.17
CA ASN A 427 44.50 19.71 17.11
C ASN A 427 43.79 18.80 18.14
N THR A 428 43.84 17.50 17.83
CA THR A 428 44.55 16.39 18.51
C THR A 428 45.16 16.54 19.92
N ALA A 429 44.66 15.73 20.87
CA ALA A 429 45.44 14.98 21.89
C ALA A 429 44.55 13.99 22.69
N THR A 430 43.28 14.34 22.92
CA THR A 430 42.28 13.59 23.73
C THR A 430 41.70 12.37 22.98
N GLN A 431 42.51 11.69 22.17
CA GLN A 431 42.05 11.04 20.95
C GLN A 431 41.70 9.54 21.04
N TYR A 432 41.73 8.95 22.25
CA TYR A 432 41.56 7.49 22.41
C TYR A 432 40.33 7.05 23.24
N LYS A 433 39.60 7.99 23.88
CA LYS A 433 38.31 7.70 24.53
C LYS A 433 37.11 8.34 23.83
N ASN A 434 37.28 9.51 23.22
CA ASN A 434 36.18 10.21 22.53
C ASN A 434 35.96 9.72 21.09
N HIS A 435 36.90 8.97 20.50
CA HIS A 435 36.86 8.57 19.08
C HIS A 435 35.91 7.40 18.74
N VAL A 436 35.06 6.99 19.69
CA VAL A 436 34.00 5.98 19.49
C VAL A 436 32.62 6.63 19.32
N GLN A 437 32.42 7.90 19.71
CA GLN A 437 31.08 8.46 19.97
C GLN A 437 30.60 9.60 19.04
N THR A 438 31.40 10.07 18.07
CA THR A 438 30.96 11.15 17.17
C THR A 438 31.26 10.88 15.70
N PHE A 439 30.33 10.25 14.97
CA PHE A 439 30.25 10.44 13.52
C PHE A 439 29.36 11.67 13.22
N PRO A 440 29.64 12.44 12.15
CA PRO A 440 28.73 13.50 11.72
C PRO A 440 27.40 12.89 11.24
N SER A 441 26.32 13.67 11.33
CA SER A 441 24.95 13.33 10.87
C SER A 441 24.91 12.24 9.80
N LYS A 442 24.35 11.07 10.14
CA LYS A 442 24.20 9.95 9.19
C LYS A 442 23.27 10.26 8.00
N VAL A 443 22.52 11.36 8.05
CA VAL A 443 21.76 11.90 6.91
C VAL A 443 22.63 12.90 6.14
N ALA A 444 22.92 12.58 4.89
CA ALA A 444 23.64 13.47 3.97
C ALA A 444 22.77 14.66 3.54
N THR A 445 23.43 15.77 3.18
CA THR A 445 22.73 16.90 2.53
C THR A 445 22.24 16.51 1.14
N ALA A 446 21.15 17.12 0.67
CA ALA A 446 20.62 16.88 -0.68
C ALA A 446 21.69 17.08 -1.77
N LYS A 447 22.55 18.10 -1.63
CA LYS A 447 23.69 18.37 -2.52
C LYS A 447 24.72 17.22 -2.51
N ALA A 448 25.05 16.68 -1.34
CA ALA A 448 26.00 15.56 -1.24
C ALA A 448 25.41 14.26 -1.81
N ALA A 449 24.12 14.01 -1.57
CA ALA A 449 23.39 12.87 -2.13
C ALA A 449 23.32 12.93 -3.67
N ALA A 450 22.85 14.05 -4.23
CA ALA A 450 22.78 14.26 -5.67
C ALA A 450 24.15 14.16 -6.36
N ALA A 451 25.23 14.60 -5.70
CA ALA A 451 26.59 14.47 -6.23
C ALA A 451 27.10 13.02 -6.28
N VAL A 452 26.63 12.13 -5.40
CA VAL A 452 27.00 10.70 -5.45
C VAL A 452 26.10 9.94 -6.42
N ASP A 453 24.81 10.28 -6.52
CA ASP A 453 23.89 9.69 -7.51
C ASP A 453 24.26 10.06 -8.95
N ALA A 454 24.73 11.29 -9.19
CA ALA A 454 25.19 11.74 -10.51
C ALA A 454 26.50 11.08 -10.96
N ASP A 455 27.28 10.52 -10.02
CA ASP A 455 28.59 9.91 -10.30
C ASP A 455 28.84 8.68 -9.38
N PRO A 456 28.10 7.57 -9.59
CA PRO A 456 28.03 6.46 -8.64
C PRO A 456 29.36 5.73 -8.39
N PRO A 457 29.59 5.15 -7.19
CA PRO A 457 30.86 4.47 -6.90
C PRO A 457 31.10 3.17 -7.66
N LEU A 458 30.09 2.38 -8.03
CA LEU A 458 30.31 1.08 -8.68
C LEU A 458 31.01 1.20 -10.05
N PRO A 459 30.54 2.05 -11.00
CA PRO A 459 31.26 2.29 -12.26
C PRO A 459 32.72 2.71 -12.05
N LYS A 460 33.01 3.52 -11.01
CA LYS A 460 34.38 3.93 -10.66
C LYS A 460 35.24 2.77 -10.18
N LEU A 461 34.68 1.84 -9.39
CA LEU A 461 35.41 0.64 -8.97
C LEU A 461 35.74 -0.24 -10.17
N LEU A 462 34.76 -0.51 -11.04
CA LEU A 462 34.95 -1.33 -12.24
C LEU A 462 35.98 -0.70 -13.19
N GLN A 463 35.95 0.62 -13.37
CA GLN A 463 36.94 1.36 -14.14
C GLN A 463 38.33 1.36 -13.47
N ALA A 464 38.41 1.51 -12.15
CA ALA A 464 39.68 1.45 -11.40
C ALA A 464 40.33 0.06 -11.42
N VAL A 465 39.55 -1.01 -11.46
CA VAL A 465 40.01 -2.39 -11.70
C VAL A 465 40.56 -2.54 -13.12
N LYS A 466 39.81 -2.04 -14.12
CA LYS A 466 40.20 -2.08 -15.54
C LYS A 466 41.48 -1.29 -15.84
N ASP A 467 41.62 -0.11 -15.22
CA ASP A 467 42.81 0.75 -15.32
C ASP A 467 43.94 0.34 -14.37
N GLY A 468 43.76 -0.76 -13.61
CA GLY A 468 44.73 -1.31 -12.69
C GLY A 468 45.92 -1.98 -13.38
N VAL A 469 46.67 -2.77 -12.61
CA VAL A 469 47.81 -3.54 -13.14
C VAL A 469 47.28 -4.78 -13.86
N SER A 470 47.31 -4.78 -15.20
CA SER A 470 46.79 -5.88 -16.02
C SER A 470 47.67 -7.14 -15.98
N LYS A 471 48.99 -6.95 -16.00
CA LYS A 471 50.03 -8.00 -15.93
C LYS A 471 50.99 -7.70 -14.78
N PRO A 472 50.69 -8.11 -13.53
CA PRO A 472 51.62 -7.98 -12.42
C PRO A 472 52.86 -8.85 -12.65
N LYS A 473 53.96 -8.54 -11.97
CA LYS A 473 55.06 -9.51 -11.81
C LYS A 473 54.56 -10.67 -10.95
N LYS A 474 55.06 -11.89 -11.17
CA LYS A 474 54.79 -13.03 -10.28
C LYS A 474 55.18 -12.67 -8.83
N GLY A 475 54.25 -12.80 -7.91
CA GLY A 475 54.47 -12.61 -6.47
C GLY A 475 54.90 -13.91 -5.78
N GLU A 476 55.05 -13.87 -4.46
CA GLU A 476 55.29 -15.09 -3.66
C GLU A 476 54.01 -15.79 -3.22
N CYS A 477 52.85 -15.13 -3.28
CA CYS A 477 51.53 -15.68 -2.98
C CYS A 477 50.41 -14.91 -3.66
N VAL A 478 49.25 -15.55 -3.87
CA VAL A 478 47.99 -14.89 -4.23
C VAL A 478 47.18 -14.65 -2.95
N VAL A 479 46.55 -13.49 -2.80
CA VAL A 479 45.73 -13.16 -1.63
C VAL A 479 44.26 -13.02 -2.02
N TYR A 480 43.39 -13.75 -1.33
CA TYR A 480 41.94 -13.50 -1.31
C TYR A 480 41.56 -12.76 -0.02
N TRP A 481 40.85 -11.65 -0.15
CA TRP A 481 40.33 -10.89 0.99
C TRP A 481 38.82 -11.15 1.18
N MET A 482 38.54 -12.01 2.15
CA MET A 482 37.20 -12.41 2.60
C MET A 482 36.52 -11.29 3.40
N ARG A 483 35.20 -11.21 3.27
CA ARG A 483 34.32 -10.14 3.74
C ARG A 483 33.27 -10.68 4.71
N MET A 484 32.43 -9.80 5.24
CA MET A 484 31.33 -10.19 6.12
C MET A 484 30.14 -10.80 5.39
N ALA A 485 30.14 -10.78 4.04
CA ALA A 485 29.04 -11.16 3.16
C ALA A 485 29.39 -12.30 2.18
N ASP A 486 30.52 -13.00 2.38
CA ASP A 486 30.99 -14.14 1.57
C ASP A 486 31.72 -15.20 2.41
N LEU A 487 31.27 -15.42 3.65
CA LEU A 487 31.85 -16.36 4.64
C LEU A 487 31.64 -17.85 4.28
N ARG A 488 32.17 -18.28 3.12
CA ARG A 488 32.11 -19.66 2.62
C ARG A 488 33.29 -19.98 1.69
N ILE A 489 33.64 -21.25 1.58
CA ILE A 489 34.57 -21.75 0.57
C ILE A 489 33.88 -22.23 -0.71
N SER A 490 32.63 -22.70 -0.62
CA SER A 490 31.83 -23.17 -1.77
C SER A 490 31.27 -22.01 -2.62
N ASP A 491 31.11 -22.21 -3.94
CA ASP A 491 30.48 -21.26 -4.87
C ASP A 491 30.92 -19.79 -4.66
N ASN A 492 32.22 -19.55 -4.49
CA ASN A 492 32.78 -18.24 -4.14
C ASN A 492 33.68 -17.74 -5.28
N ARG A 493 33.16 -16.82 -6.11
CA ARG A 493 33.82 -16.40 -7.37
C ARG A 493 35.25 -15.89 -7.16
N ALA A 494 35.46 -14.93 -6.25
CA ALA A 494 36.79 -14.37 -5.99
C ALA A 494 37.80 -15.40 -5.45
N LEU A 495 37.37 -16.25 -4.50
CA LEU A 495 38.22 -17.30 -3.92
C LEU A 495 38.60 -18.36 -4.96
N SER A 496 37.64 -18.77 -5.80
CA SER A 496 37.85 -19.71 -6.90
C SER A 496 38.89 -19.17 -7.88
N MET A 497 38.74 -17.93 -8.34
CA MET A 497 39.70 -17.28 -9.25
C MET A 497 41.09 -17.09 -8.62
N ALA A 498 41.15 -16.75 -7.32
CA ALA A 498 42.42 -16.66 -6.59
C ALA A 498 43.12 -18.01 -6.51
N SER A 499 42.37 -19.09 -6.27
CA SER A 499 42.88 -20.46 -6.29
C SER A 499 43.37 -20.87 -7.68
N THR A 500 42.64 -20.55 -8.75
CA THR A 500 43.08 -20.84 -10.12
C THR A 500 44.43 -20.19 -10.41
N GLN A 501 44.60 -18.89 -10.14
CA GLN A 501 45.89 -18.22 -10.35
C GLN A 501 47.00 -18.82 -9.46
N ALA A 502 46.70 -19.15 -8.21
CA ALA A 502 47.69 -19.74 -7.29
C ALA A 502 48.24 -21.08 -7.82
N GLN A 503 47.37 -21.92 -8.38
CA GLN A 503 47.76 -23.19 -9.00
C GLN A 503 48.51 -22.97 -10.33
N GLU A 504 48.04 -22.09 -11.21
CA GLU A 504 48.70 -21.74 -12.48
C GLU A 504 50.11 -21.17 -12.28
N GLU A 505 50.29 -20.30 -11.29
CA GLU A 505 51.59 -19.73 -10.94
C GLU A 505 52.43 -20.63 -10.03
N ASN A 506 51.87 -21.74 -9.51
CA ASN A 506 52.49 -22.62 -8.51
C ASN A 506 53.07 -21.83 -7.32
N ILE A 507 52.20 -21.04 -6.66
CA ILE A 507 52.48 -20.26 -5.45
C ILE A 507 51.31 -20.39 -4.46
N PRO A 508 51.55 -20.23 -3.14
CA PRO A 508 50.49 -20.31 -2.15
C PRO A 508 49.31 -19.35 -2.36
N LEU A 509 48.10 -19.84 -2.14
CA LEU A 509 46.93 -19.02 -1.83
C LEU A 509 46.88 -18.70 -0.33
N ILE A 510 46.65 -17.44 0.01
CA ILE A 510 46.45 -16.96 1.39
C ILE A 510 45.08 -16.26 1.44
N THR A 511 44.32 -16.50 2.51
CA THR A 511 43.09 -15.75 2.78
C THR A 511 43.32 -14.77 3.92
N ILE A 512 42.80 -13.54 3.79
CA ILE A 512 42.74 -12.56 4.88
C ILE A 512 41.30 -12.16 5.22
N PHE A 513 41.06 -11.82 6.47
CA PHE A 513 39.85 -11.14 6.93
C PHE A 513 40.25 -10.00 7.87
N VAL A 514 39.63 -8.83 7.69
CA VAL A 514 39.95 -7.62 8.46
C VAL A 514 38.78 -7.27 9.37
N VAL A 515 39.03 -7.24 10.67
CA VAL A 515 38.09 -6.73 11.67
C VAL A 515 38.19 -5.20 11.68
N SER A 516 37.06 -4.50 11.47
CA SER A 516 37.02 -3.03 11.45
C SER A 516 35.96 -2.49 12.41
N PRO A 517 36.30 -2.33 13.71
CA PRO A 517 35.34 -1.87 14.73
C PRO A 517 34.70 -0.51 14.40
N GLN A 518 35.43 0.43 13.80
CA GLN A 518 34.84 1.73 13.40
C GLN A 518 33.86 1.61 12.24
N ASP A 519 34.04 0.68 11.28
CA ASP A 519 32.99 0.42 10.28
C ASP A 519 31.77 -0.24 10.94
N TYR A 520 31.97 -1.13 11.92
CA TYR A 520 30.87 -1.78 12.63
C TYR A 520 29.97 -0.76 13.36
N VAL A 521 30.56 0.25 14.02
CA VAL A 521 29.80 1.35 14.64
C VAL A 521 29.16 2.26 13.58
N ALA A 522 29.92 2.64 12.54
CA ALA A 522 29.41 3.51 11.47
C ALA A 522 28.17 2.91 10.78
N HIS A 523 28.16 1.59 10.58
CA HIS A 523 27.10 0.82 9.91
C HIS A 523 26.06 0.21 10.87
N ASP A 524 25.98 0.67 12.12
CA ASP A 524 24.99 0.25 13.12
C ASP A 524 24.92 -1.27 13.35
N ARG A 525 26.05 -1.98 13.23
CA ARG A 525 26.09 -3.45 13.32
C ARG A 525 25.79 -3.92 14.74
N GLY A 526 24.84 -4.86 14.88
CA GLY A 526 24.54 -5.53 16.14
C GLY A 526 25.62 -6.51 16.60
N ALA A 527 25.80 -6.63 17.92
CA ALA A 527 26.66 -7.63 18.56
C ALA A 527 26.33 -9.07 18.08
N ARG A 528 25.04 -9.40 17.94
CA ARG A 528 24.57 -10.70 17.41
C ARG A 528 25.03 -10.97 15.98
N ARG A 529 25.01 -9.94 15.13
CA ARG A 529 25.46 -10.04 13.74
C ARG A 529 26.97 -10.28 13.67
N ILE A 530 27.73 -9.69 14.60
CA ILE A 530 29.20 -9.83 14.71
C ILE A 530 29.58 -11.21 15.24
N ASP A 531 29.03 -11.64 16.39
CA ASP A 531 29.18 -13.00 16.94
C ASP A 531 28.91 -14.07 15.87
N PHE A 532 27.80 -13.94 15.14
CA PHE A 532 27.47 -14.89 14.08
C PHE A 532 28.52 -14.91 12.95
N THR A 533 29.07 -13.76 12.53
CA THR A 533 30.18 -13.75 11.57
C THR A 533 31.45 -14.37 12.15
N LEU A 534 31.84 -14.11 13.41
CA LEU A 534 33.04 -14.68 14.01
C LEU A 534 32.96 -16.21 14.13
N ARG A 535 31.78 -16.73 14.50
CA ARG A 535 31.52 -18.18 14.54
C ARG A 535 31.60 -18.82 13.15
N ASN A 536 31.02 -18.19 12.12
CA ASN A 536 31.14 -18.68 10.75
C ASN A 536 32.58 -18.56 10.20
N LEU A 537 33.29 -17.46 10.49
CA LEU A 537 34.69 -17.26 10.12
C LEU A 537 35.59 -18.33 10.75
N SER A 538 35.28 -18.78 11.97
CA SER A 538 35.97 -19.91 12.63
C SER A 538 35.73 -21.23 11.88
N CYS A 539 34.48 -21.54 11.49
CA CYS A 539 34.18 -22.72 10.65
C CYS A 539 34.93 -22.69 9.31
N VAL A 540 35.03 -21.50 8.69
CA VAL A 540 35.76 -21.29 7.43
C VAL A 540 37.28 -21.39 7.64
N LYS A 541 37.83 -20.91 8.76
CA LYS A 541 39.24 -21.12 9.15
C LYS A 541 39.57 -22.61 9.17
N ASP A 542 38.75 -23.42 9.81
CA ASP A 542 38.97 -24.87 9.90
C ASP A 542 38.84 -25.56 8.54
N ALA A 543 37.94 -25.09 7.67
CA ALA A 543 37.83 -25.61 6.31
C ALA A 543 39.07 -25.29 5.46
N LEU A 544 39.54 -24.04 5.46
CA LEU A 544 40.76 -23.62 4.75
C LEU A 544 42.02 -24.29 5.32
N LYS A 545 42.11 -24.48 6.65
CA LYS A 545 43.22 -25.18 7.31
C LYS A 545 43.38 -26.64 6.85
N ARG A 546 42.28 -27.34 6.53
CA ARG A 546 42.31 -28.68 5.92
C ARG A 546 42.89 -28.69 4.52
N LEU A 547 42.77 -27.59 3.79
CA LEU A 547 43.33 -27.37 2.44
C LEU A 547 44.75 -26.74 2.49
N ASN A 548 45.38 -26.65 3.66
CA ASN A 548 46.63 -25.93 3.87
C ASN A 548 46.58 -24.44 3.43
N ILE A 549 45.40 -23.82 3.39
CA ILE A 549 45.23 -22.40 3.12
C ILE A 549 45.14 -21.67 4.46
N PRO A 550 46.04 -20.72 4.79
CA PRO A 550 45.92 -19.93 6.00
C PRO A 550 44.80 -18.90 5.83
N LEU A 551 44.00 -18.72 6.89
CA LEU A 551 43.09 -17.58 7.06
C LEU A 551 43.65 -16.69 8.17
N HIS A 552 44.27 -15.60 7.77
CA HIS A 552 44.87 -14.63 8.69
C HIS A 552 43.87 -13.52 9.02
N THR A 553 43.64 -13.29 10.32
CA THR A 553 42.69 -12.29 10.82
C THR A 553 43.39 -11.21 11.62
N PHE A 554 43.29 -9.95 11.17
CA PHE A 554 43.85 -8.80 11.88
C PHE A 554 42.80 -7.70 12.09
N THR A 555 43.04 -6.81 13.06
CA THR A 555 42.14 -5.71 13.37
C THR A 555 42.74 -4.39 12.90
N GLU A 556 41.98 -3.65 12.09
CA GLU A 556 42.24 -2.23 11.82
C GLU A 556 41.19 -1.39 12.55
N PRO A 557 41.53 -0.72 13.67
CA PRO A 557 40.56 0.07 14.41
C PRO A 557 40.09 1.32 13.66
N VAL A 558 40.90 1.88 12.75
CA VAL A 558 40.58 3.14 12.06
C VAL A 558 40.13 2.86 10.63
N ARG A 559 38.82 3.03 10.36
CA ARG A 559 38.21 2.68 9.06
C ARG A 559 38.89 3.30 7.84
N LYS A 560 39.46 4.50 7.97
CA LYS A 560 40.18 5.21 6.89
C LYS A 560 41.57 4.62 6.59
N ASN A 561 42.18 3.92 7.54
CA ASN A 561 43.47 3.26 7.38
C ASN A 561 43.34 1.88 6.71
N LEU A 562 42.16 1.25 6.77
CA LEU A 562 41.92 -0.11 6.27
C LEU A 562 42.45 -0.37 4.84
N PRO A 563 42.25 0.52 3.83
CA PRO A 563 42.89 0.36 2.53
C PRO A 563 44.42 0.33 2.56
N HIS A 564 45.06 1.08 3.46
CA HIS A 564 46.51 1.08 3.64
C HIS A 564 46.99 -0.20 4.34
N SER A 565 46.26 -0.69 5.35
CA SER A 565 46.63 -1.88 6.11
C SER A 565 46.58 -3.16 5.26
N VAL A 566 45.57 -3.28 4.39
CA VAL A 566 45.51 -4.34 3.36
C VAL A 566 46.69 -4.25 2.38
N ILE A 567 47.03 -3.05 1.90
CA ILE A 567 48.15 -2.84 0.98
C ILE A 567 49.51 -3.08 1.67
N SER A 568 49.61 -2.82 2.97
CA SER A 568 50.78 -3.15 3.80
C SER A 568 50.98 -4.66 3.85
N PHE A 569 49.94 -5.42 4.20
CA PHE A 569 49.97 -6.89 4.21
C PHE A 569 50.39 -7.46 2.85
N LEU A 570 49.81 -6.98 1.74
CA LEU A 570 50.21 -7.43 0.39
C LEU A 570 51.70 -7.15 0.09
N SER A 571 52.22 -6.01 0.57
CA SER A 571 53.63 -5.65 0.38
C SER A 571 54.57 -6.53 1.22
N GLU A 572 54.21 -6.78 2.48
CA GLU A 572 54.95 -7.61 3.44
C GLU A 572 55.06 -9.07 2.98
N TYR A 573 53.95 -9.63 2.50
CA TYR A 573 53.91 -11.00 1.99
C TYR A 573 54.36 -11.14 0.54
N SER A 574 54.88 -10.07 -0.09
CA SER A 574 55.29 -10.03 -1.50
C SER A 574 54.20 -10.48 -2.48
N SER A 575 52.93 -10.21 -2.18
CA SER A 575 51.81 -10.53 -3.06
C SER A 575 51.59 -9.41 -4.08
N THR A 576 51.42 -9.82 -5.34
CA THR A 576 51.14 -8.91 -6.46
C THR A 576 49.73 -9.09 -7.02
N SER A 577 48.90 -9.94 -6.41
CA SER A 577 47.53 -10.24 -6.83
C SER A 577 46.59 -10.33 -5.63
N LEU A 578 45.65 -9.38 -5.56
CA LEU A 578 44.54 -9.34 -4.60
C LEU A 578 43.23 -9.70 -5.31
N TYR A 579 42.48 -10.65 -4.75
CA TYR A 579 41.11 -10.98 -5.15
C TYR A 579 40.13 -10.64 -4.04
N ALA A 580 38.95 -10.14 -4.39
CA ALA A 580 37.84 -9.95 -3.47
C ALA A 580 36.49 -9.96 -4.20
N ASN A 581 35.42 -10.24 -3.45
CA ASN A 581 34.06 -10.02 -3.96
C ASN A 581 33.63 -8.57 -3.72
N ILE A 582 32.81 -8.03 -4.61
CA ILE A 582 32.24 -6.67 -4.50
C ILE A 582 31.18 -6.65 -3.39
N GLU A 583 31.34 -5.72 -2.45
CA GLU A 583 30.29 -5.18 -1.59
C GLU A 583 29.77 -3.91 -2.29
N TYR A 584 28.45 -3.74 -2.41
CA TYR A 584 27.83 -2.68 -3.23
C TYR A 584 27.52 -1.40 -2.45
N GLU A 585 27.74 -1.46 -1.14
CA GLU A 585 27.53 -0.39 -0.19
C GLU A 585 28.55 0.76 -0.43
N VAL A 586 28.10 2.00 -0.26
CA VAL A 586 28.82 3.20 -0.73
C VAL A 586 30.21 3.36 -0.13
N ASP A 587 30.38 3.01 1.14
CA ASP A 587 31.66 3.16 1.84
C ASP A 587 32.64 2.04 1.49
N GLU A 588 32.12 0.83 1.30
CA GLU A 588 32.82 -0.35 0.83
C GLU A 588 33.34 -0.16 -0.60
N LEU A 589 32.53 0.38 -1.51
CA LEU A 589 32.96 0.75 -2.86
C LEU A 589 34.06 1.83 -2.82
N LYS A 590 33.93 2.86 -1.97
CA LYS A 590 34.98 3.89 -1.80
C LYS A 590 36.28 3.31 -1.23
N ARG A 591 36.20 2.41 -0.25
CA ARG A 591 37.31 1.65 0.33
C ARG A 591 38.03 0.85 -0.76
N ASP A 592 37.30 0.15 -1.60
CA ASP A 592 37.87 -0.71 -2.64
C ASP A 592 38.47 0.09 -3.81
N ILE A 593 37.85 1.21 -4.21
CA ILE A 593 38.47 2.20 -5.12
C ILE A 593 39.80 2.71 -4.54
N LYS A 594 39.83 3.01 -3.24
CA LYS A 594 41.06 3.45 -2.57
C LYS A 594 42.14 2.37 -2.59
N VAL A 595 41.78 1.09 -2.39
CA VAL A 595 42.69 -0.05 -2.53
C VAL A 595 43.26 -0.15 -3.94
N CYS A 596 42.43 -0.07 -5.00
CA CYS A 596 42.92 -0.02 -6.39
C CYS A 596 43.93 1.12 -6.62
N SER A 597 43.64 2.32 -6.09
CA SER A 597 44.53 3.49 -6.23
C SER A 597 45.90 3.33 -5.54
N LEU A 598 45.94 2.59 -4.42
CA LEU A 598 47.16 2.33 -3.66
C LEU A 598 47.94 1.11 -4.20
N ALA A 599 47.24 0.14 -4.78
CA ALA A 599 47.83 -1.06 -5.39
C ALA A 599 48.58 -0.75 -6.69
N LYS A 600 48.00 0.11 -7.54
CA LYS A 600 48.55 0.47 -8.86
C LYS A 600 50.03 0.93 -8.85
N PRO A 601 50.46 1.91 -8.03
CA PRO A 601 51.87 2.33 -8.00
C PRO A 601 52.81 1.28 -7.40
N LYS A 602 52.29 0.26 -6.68
CA LYS A 602 53.06 -0.86 -6.13
C LYS A 602 53.18 -2.05 -7.09
N GLY A 603 52.57 -1.98 -8.28
CA GLY A 603 52.58 -3.10 -9.23
C GLY A 603 51.66 -4.26 -8.84
N ILE A 604 50.71 -4.02 -7.94
CA ILE A 604 49.74 -5.01 -7.45
C ILE A 604 48.47 -4.96 -8.32
N LYS A 605 48.03 -6.11 -8.83
CA LYS A 605 46.74 -6.31 -9.49
C LYS A 605 45.64 -6.52 -8.46
N THR A 606 44.53 -5.80 -8.62
CA THR A 606 43.34 -5.91 -7.77
C THR A 606 42.17 -6.37 -8.60
N THR A 607 41.60 -7.52 -8.27
CA THR A 607 40.47 -8.13 -8.97
C THR A 607 39.26 -8.14 -8.04
N PHE A 608 38.26 -7.30 -8.32
CA PHE A 608 36.98 -7.29 -7.62
C PHE A 608 35.89 -7.87 -8.51
N VAL A 609 35.13 -8.85 -8.02
CA VAL A 609 34.10 -9.56 -8.82
C VAL A 609 32.73 -9.59 -8.15
N HIS A 610 31.69 -9.58 -8.96
CA HIS A 610 30.31 -9.70 -8.50
C HIS A 610 30.04 -11.12 -7.98
N ASN A 611 29.55 -11.25 -6.74
CA ASN A 611 29.24 -12.55 -6.12
C ASN A 611 28.00 -12.53 -5.21
N LYS A 612 27.63 -11.37 -4.66
CA LYS A 612 26.48 -11.18 -3.74
C LYS A 612 25.14 -11.39 -4.45
N CYS A 613 24.97 -10.95 -5.69
CA CYS A 613 23.76 -11.14 -6.50
C CYS A 613 23.86 -12.38 -7.42
N ILE A 614 22.73 -12.83 -7.96
CA ILE A 614 22.70 -13.81 -9.06
C ILE A 614 23.07 -13.14 -10.37
N ILE A 615 22.39 -12.02 -10.68
CA ILE A 615 22.67 -11.18 -11.84
C ILE A 615 23.33 -9.88 -11.35
N GLU A 616 24.37 -9.46 -12.06
CA GLU A 616 25.16 -8.28 -11.73
C GLU A 616 24.34 -6.98 -11.86
N PRO A 617 24.42 -6.04 -10.88
CA PRO A 617 23.82 -4.72 -11.03
C PRO A 617 24.32 -4.00 -12.28
N GLY A 618 23.38 -3.63 -13.15
CA GLY A 618 23.67 -3.01 -14.46
C GLY A 618 23.43 -3.90 -15.66
N VAL A 619 23.17 -5.20 -15.46
CA VAL A 619 22.71 -6.10 -16.54
C VAL A 619 21.20 -5.99 -16.75
N VAL A 620 20.41 -6.02 -15.66
CA VAL A 620 18.94 -5.90 -15.73
C VAL A 620 18.53 -4.43 -15.75
N THR A 621 18.32 -3.87 -16.94
CA THR A 621 17.95 -2.47 -17.16
C THR A 621 16.61 -2.31 -17.91
N THR A 622 16.10 -1.08 -17.93
CA THR A 622 15.02 -0.68 -18.85
C THR A 622 15.51 -0.68 -20.30
N LYS A 623 14.60 -0.53 -21.27
CA LYS A 623 14.94 -0.36 -22.70
C LYS A 623 15.82 0.87 -22.99
N GLU A 624 15.87 1.82 -22.07
CA GLU A 624 16.70 3.02 -22.14
C GLU A 624 18.06 2.85 -21.43
N ASN A 625 18.41 1.62 -21.04
CA ASN A 625 19.59 1.29 -20.23
C ASN A 625 19.62 1.99 -18.85
N LYS A 626 18.46 2.35 -18.30
CA LYS A 626 18.32 2.90 -16.93
C LYS A 626 18.06 1.79 -15.92
N ALA A 627 18.38 2.05 -14.66
CA ALA A 627 17.99 1.17 -13.55
C ALA A 627 16.47 1.16 -13.35
N TYR A 628 15.92 0.02 -12.90
CA TYR A 628 14.50 -0.08 -12.56
C TYR A 628 14.19 0.57 -11.21
N ALA A 629 13.16 1.42 -11.18
CA ALA A 629 12.58 1.98 -9.95
C ALA A 629 11.48 1.10 -9.34
N VAL A 630 10.87 0.21 -10.15
CA VAL A 630 9.71 -0.60 -9.76
C VAL A 630 10.05 -2.09 -9.86
N TYR A 631 9.68 -2.85 -8.84
CA TYR A 631 10.03 -4.27 -8.70
C TYR A 631 9.44 -5.18 -9.79
N SER A 632 8.14 -5.08 -10.10
CA SER A 632 7.49 -6.02 -11.03
C SER A 632 8.12 -6.09 -12.43
N PRO A 633 8.47 -4.96 -13.11
CA PRO A 633 9.16 -5.03 -14.38
C PRO A 633 10.64 -5.45 -14.25
N PHE A 634 11.31 -5.13 -13.12
CA PHE A 634 12.64 -5.66 -12.82
C PHE A 634 12.61 -7.19 -12.70
N GLU A 635 11.71 -7.75 -11.89
CA GLU A 635 11.59 -9.18 -11.63
C GLU A 635 11.33 -9.97 -12.92
N ARG A 636 10.36 -9.53 -13.74
CA ARG A 636 10.09 -10.16 -15.04
C ARG A 636 11.34 -10.18 -15.93
N ASN A 637 12.10 -9.09 -16.00
CA ASN A 637 13.32 -9.03 -16.80
C ASN A 637 14.46 -9.84 -16.17
N TRP A 638 14.61 -9.83 -14.84
CA TRP A 638 15.60 -10.61 -14.10
C TRP A 638 15.36 -12.12 -14.28
N ILE A 639 14.11 -12.58 -14.23
CA ILE A 639 13.74 -13.98 -14.55
C ILE A 639 14.01 -14.31 -16.01
N ALA A 640 13.76 -13.39 -16.94
CA ALA A 640 14.05 -13.59 -18.36
C ALA A 640 15.56 -13.75 -18.59
N THR A 641 16.37 -12.78 -18.15
CA THR A 641 17.84 -12.79 -18.27
C THR A 641 18.47 -13.99 -17.55
N LEU A 642 17.94 -14.40 -16.39
CA LEU A 642 18.41 -15.60 -15.71
C LEU A 642 18.20 -16.86 -16.57
N ASN A 643 17.04 -16.96 -17.24
CA ASN A 643 16.71 -18.08 -18.12
C ASN A 643 17.35 -18.00 -19.52
N GLU A 644 17.96 -16.87 -19.90
CA GLU A 644 18.72 -16.73 -21.15
C GLU A 644 20.08 -17.45 -21.06
N ASP A 645 20.75 -17.42 -19.90
CA ASP A 645 22.02 -18.12 -19.67
C ASP A 645 22.16 -18.64 -18.22
N LEU A 646 21.48 -19.76 -17.94
CA LEU A 646 21.53 -20.40 -16.62
C LEU A 646 22.94 -20.93 -16.27
N ASP A 647 23.77 -21.31 -17.24
CA ASP A 647 25.12 -21.80 -16.96
C ASP A 647 26.07 -20.64 -16.61
N TYR A 648 25.89 -19.45 -17.16
CA TYR A 648 26.63 -18.27 -16.70
C TYR A 648 26.21 -17.82 -15.29
N TYR A 649 24.90 -17.70 -15.03
CA TYR A 649 24.40 -17.11 -13.78
C TYR A 649 24.34 -18.09 -12.59
N LEU A 650 24.05 -19.37 -12.81
CA LEU A 650 23.81 -20.34 -11.72
C LEU A 650 24.89 -21.40 -11.54
N LYS A 651 25.83 -21.56 -12.48
CA LYS A 651 26.91 -22.54 -12.35
C LYS A 651 27.72 -22.31 -11.08
N GLU A 652 27.99 -23.42 -10.40
CA GLU A 652 28.75 -23.41 -9.18
C GLU A 652 30.24 -23.22 -9.49
N TYR A 653 30.85 -22.22 -8.86
CA TYR A 653 32.30 -22.00 -8.98
C TYR A 653 33.05 -23.05 -8.14
N PRO A 654 34.13 -23.65 -8.66
CA PRO A 654 34.92 -24.63 -7.92
C PRO A 654 35.40 -24.10 -6.56
N SER A 655 35.35 -24.98 -5.56
CA SER A 655 36.01 -24.74 -4.27
C SER A 655 37.53 -24.58 -4.47
N PRO A 656 38.24 -23.89 -3.56
CA PRO A 656 39.68 -23.71 -3.69
C PRO A 656 40.44 -25.05 -3.58
N GLU A 657 41.51 -25.18 -4.37
CA GLU A 657 42.42 -26.30 -4.34
C GLU A 657 43.42 -26.17 -3.19
N ALA A 658 43.93 -27.29 -2.69
CA ALA A 658 44.85 -27.30 -1.57
C ALA A 658 46.22 -26.69 -1.92
N ASN A 659 46.80 -25.93 -0.99
CA ASN A 659 48.21 -25.57 -1.08
C ASN A 659 49.09 -26.80 -0.80
N PRO A 660 50.33 -26.84 -1.35
CA PRO A 660 51.35 -27.80 -0.93
C PRO A 660 51.58 -27.76 0.59
N THR A 661 51.75 -28.92 1.22
CA THR A 661 51.93 -29.02 2.69
C THR A 661 53.15 -28.25 3.20
N SER A 662 54.18 -28.08 2.37
CA SER A 662 55.40 -27.31 2.64
C SER A 662 55.15 -25.84 3.01
N ILE A 663 53.98 -25.27 2.71
CA ILE A 663 53.61 -23.93 3.20
C ILE A 663 53.67 -23.83 4.73
N LYS A 664 53.36 -24.93 5.45
CA LYS A 664 53.38 -24.97 6.92
C LYS A 664 54.80 -24.94 7.49
N GLU A 665 55.80 -25.24 6.68
CA GLU A 665 57.24 -25.18 7.01
C GLU A 665 57.89 -23.87 6.53
N SER A 666 57.15 -23.04 5.77
CA SER A 666 57.65 -21.76 5.28
C SER A 666 57.84 -20.78 6.43
N LYS A 667 59.09 -20.31 6.62
CA LYS A 667 59.44 -19.23 7.56
C LYS A 667 58.65 -17.92 7.36
N LYS A 668 58.00 -17.75 6.21
CA LYS A 668 57.18 -16.57 5.89
C LYS A 668 55.70 -16.79 6.12
N PHE A 669 55.17 -17.99 5.86
CA PHE A 669 53.72 -18.23 5.83
C PHE A 669 53.19 -19.11 6.97
N SER A 670 54.05 -19.79 7.74
CA SER A 670 53.63 -20.70 8.82
C SER A 670 52.84 -19.97 9.92
N GLU A 671 53.30 -18.80 10.36
CA GLU A 671 52.69 -18.00 11.43
C GLU A 671 51.24 -17.54 11.11
N LEU A 672 50.89 -17.49 9.82
CA LEU A 672 49.53 -17.14 9.37
C LEU A 672 48.47 -18.18 9.77
N PHE A 673 48.86 -19.43 10.04
CA PHE A 673 47.94 -20.47 10.52
C PHE A 673 47.56 -20.30 12.00
N ASP A 674 48.44 -19.67 12.79
CA ASP A 674 48.29 -19.53 14.24
C ASP A 674 47.41 -18.34 14.65
N THR A 675 47.15 -17.43 13.71
CA THR A 675 46.34 -16.22 13.92
C THR A 675 44.89 -16.59 14.29
N GLN A 676 44.46 -16.31 15.52
CA GLN A 676 43.13 -16.73 16.00
C GLN A 676 42.01 -15.77 15.58
N VAL A 677 40.86 -16.35 15.22
CA VAL A 677 39.60 -15.59 15.12
C VAL A 677 39.21 -15.18 16.55
N PRO A 678 38.98 -13.89 16.83
CA PRO A 678 38.57 -13.45 18.16
C PRO A 678 37.18 -13.99 18.51
N GLU A 679 36.95 -14.37 19.77
CA GLU A 679 35.61 -14.80 20.24
C GLU A 679 34.59 -13.66 20.29
N SER A 680 35.06 -12.43 20.50
CA SER A 680 34.26 -11.21 20.59
C SER A 680 35.10 -9.98 20.21
N ILE A 681 34.45 -8.89 19.82
CA ILE A 681 35.09 -7.61 19.55
C ILE A 681 34.70 -6.61 20.66
N PRO A 682 35.64 -5.81 21.19
CA PRO A 682 35.33 -4.76 22.17
C PRO A 682 34.20 -3.84 21.74
N GLY A 683 33.16 -3.73 22.57
CA GLY A 683 31.94 -2.95 22.30
C GLY A 683 30.83 -3.71 21.57
N PHE A 684 31.06 -5.00 21.27
CA PHE A 684 30.13 -5.88 20.55
C PHE A 684 30.02 -7.27 21.20
N GLU A 685 30.34 -7.37 22.49
CA GLU A 685 30.15 -8.56 23.31
C GLU A 685 28.66 -8.90 23.48
N LEU A 686 28.33 -10.18 23.53
CA LEU A 686 27.01 -10.67 23.94
C LEU A 686 27.02 -11.02 25.43
N GLU A 687 25.95 -10.66 26.14
CA GLU A 687 25.67 -11.23 27.46
C GLU A 687 25.58 -12.76 27.37
N GLU A 688 26.04 -13.47 28.41
CA GLU A 688 26.19 -14.93 28.37
C GLU A 688 24.88 -15.67 27.99
N GLY A 689 23.75 -15.20 28.51
CA GLY A 689 22.42 -15.73 28.18
C GLY A 689 22.05 -15.54 26.71
N ASP A 690 22.37 -14.38 26.12
CA ASP A 690 22.10 -14.09 24.72
C ASP A 690 23.07 -14.84 23.80
N ARG A 691 24.36 -14.94 24.16
CA ARG A 691 25.35 -15.78 23.46
C ARG A 691 24.89 -17.22 23.37
N LYS A 692 24.41 -17.79 24.49
CA LYS A 692 23.85 -19.14 24.54
C LYS A 692 22.61 -19.30 23.65
N ALA A 693 21.69 -18.35 23.68
CA ALA A 693 20.52 -18.36 22.80
C ALA A 693 20.91 -18.27 21.32
N MET A 694 21.81 -17.37 20.94
CA MET A 694 22.24 -17.20 19.54
C MET A 694 23.02 -18.42 19.01
N LEU A 695 23.76 -19.13 19.86
CA LEU A 695 24.39 -20.40 19.53
C LEU A 695 23.35 -21.51 19.22
N GLU A 696 22.29 -21.60 20.02
CA GLU A 696 21.24 -22.61 19.87
C GLU A 696 20.33 -22.32 18.65
N VAL A 697 19.89 -21.07 18.49
CA VAL A 697 18.96 -20.68 17.42
C VAL A 697 19.66 -20.59 16.06
N TRP A 698 20.90 -20.10 16.02
CA TRP A 698 21.63 -19.81 14.79
C TRP A 698 23.04 -20.43 14.79
N PRO A 699 23.17 -21.76 14.65
CA PRO A 699 24.46 -22.39 14.47
C PRO A 699 25.15 -21.93 13.19
N ALA A 700 26.48 -21.93 13.23
CA ALA A 700 27.35 -21.51 12.14
C ALA A 700 27.75 -22.70 11.22
N GLY A 701 28.26 -22.38 10.04
CA GLY A 701 28.86 -23.31 9.07
C GLY A 701 28.01 -23.55 7.82
N GLU A 702 28.70 -23.72 6.68
CA GLU A 702 28.10 -23.98 5.36
C GLU A 702 27.20 -25.22 5.36
N GLU A 703 27.65 -26.32 5.98
CA GLU A 703 26.87 -27.56 6.12
C GLU A 703 25.55 -27.33 6.88
N HIS A 704 25.55 -26.46 7.89
CA HIS A 704 24.32 -26.13 8.62
C HIS A 704 23.37 -25.32 7.73
N ALA A 705 23.87 -24.29 7.05
CA ALA A 705 23.08 -23.47 6.13
C ALA A 705 22.45 -24.31 5.01
N GLN A 706 23.21 -25.26 4.45
CA GLN A 706 22.75 -26.20 3.44
C GLN A 706 21.64 -27.13 3.98
N LYS A 707 21.80 -27.67 5.20
CA LYS A 707 20.74 -28.44 5.86
C LYS A 707 19.48 -27.59 6.11
N VAL A 708 19.61 -26.29 6.39
CA VAL A 708 18.44 -25.39 6.55
C VAL A 708 17.72 -25.19 5.21
N LEU A 709 18.46 -25.08 4.10
CA LEU A 709 17.89 -25.06 2.75
C LEU A 709 17.16 -26.37 2.44
N GLU A 710 17.80 -27.52 2.63
CA GLU A 710 17.18 -28.84 2.43
C GLU A 710 15.93 -29.04 3.30
N ARG A 711 15.98 -28.60 4.56
CA ARG A 711 14.82 -28.59 5.47
C ARG A 711 13.68 -27.72 4.92
N PHE A 712 13.96 -26.65 4.19
CA PHE A 712 12.91 -25.80 3.60
C PHE A 712 12.34 -26.40 2.31
N VAL A 713 13.21 -26.96 1.46
CA VAL A 713 12.84 -27.61 0.20
C VAL A 713 12.01 -28.88 0.45
N HIS A 714 12.40 -29.72 1.42
CA HIS A 714 11.91 -31.12 1.50
C HIS A 714 11.00 -31.45 2.70
N THR A 715 10.64 -30.50 3.59
CA THR A 715 9.78 -30.81 4.75
C THR A 715 8.57 -29.90 4.87
N LYS A 716 7.48 -30.43 5.45
CA LYS A 716 6.26 -29.68 5.76
C LYS A 716 6.52 -28.61 6.82
N SER A 717 5.64 -27.61 6.87
CA SER A 717 5.59 -26.66 7.98
C SER A 717 5.20 -27.36 9.29
N ARG A 718 5.96 -27.11 10.36
CA ARG A 718 5.58 -27.51 11.73
C ARG A 718 4.28 -26.85 12.17
N THR A 719 3.62 -27.44 13.15
CA THR A 719 2.42 -26.87 13.80
C THR A 719 2.75 -25.62 14.61
N CYS A 720 3.95 -25.56 15.19
CA CYS A 720 4.48 -24.40 15.89
C CYS A 720 6.02 -24.39 15.80
N GLN A 721 6.62 -23.20 15.63
CA GLN A 721 8.05 -22.97 15.89
C GLN A 721 8.26 -21.62 16.61
N MET A 722 7.35 -21.29 17.52
CA MET A 722 7.43 -20.06 18.32
C MET A 722 8.58 -20.14 19.32
N GLY A 723 9.28 -19.02 19.48
CA GLY A 723 10.40 -18.86 20.39
C GLY A 723 11.77 -19.15 19.77
N ALA A 724 12.81 -19.05 20.61
CA ALA A 724 14.21 -19.30 20.28
C ALA A 724 14.49 -20.77 19.95
N VAL A 725 14.01 -21.24 18.80
CA VAL A 725 14.16 -22.63 18.33
C VAL A 725 15.01 -22.69 17.07
N ASN A 726 15.98 -23.61 17.07
CA ASN A 726 16.83 -23.96 15.94
C ASN A 726 15.99 -24.35 14.69
N PRO A 727 16.29 -23.83 13.48
CA PRO A 727 15.63 -24.23 12.24
C PRO A 727 15.62 -25.75 11.98
N LEU A 728 16.68 -26.47 12.38
CA LEU A 728 16.83 -27.92 12.21
C LEU A 728 16.26 -28.76 13.36
N ALA A 729 15.69 -28.16 14.41
CA ALA A 729 15.07 -28.91 15.50
C ALA A 729 14.02 -29.93 15.00
N GLU A 730 13.77 -30.96 15.79
CA GLU A 730 12.93 -32.09 15.44
C GLU A 730 11.45 -31.70 15.14
N GLY A 731 10.67 -32.69 14.70
CA GLY A 731 9.22 -32.56 14.52
C GLY A 731 8.71 -32.09 13.15
N ALA A 732 9.56 -31.69 12.20
CA ALA A 732 9.12 -31.46 10.80
C ALA A 732 9.23 -32.74 9.94
N GLU A 733 8.12 -33.09 9.28
CA GLU A 733 7.94 -34.28 8.45
C GLU A 733 8.44 -34.07 7.01
N LYS A 734 9.19 -35.05 6.45
CA LYS A 734 9.64 -35.00 5.05
C LYS A 734 8.44 -35.16 4.09
N SER A 735 8.31 -34.26 3.11
CA SER A 735 7.32 -34.34 2.05
C SER A 735 7.62 -33.32 0.95
N ASP A 736 8.04 -33.76 -0.23
CA ASP A 736 8.32 -32.83 -1.34
C ASP A 736 7.04 -32.16 -1.86
N LYS A 737 5.96 -32.93 -2.04
CA LYS A 737 4.66 -32.45 -2.56
C LYS A 737 3.95 -31.44 -1.66
N SER A 738 4.29 -31.42 -0.37
CA SER A 738 3.68 -30.56 0.65
C SER A 738 4.73 -29.83 1.48
N SER A 739 5.92 -29.60 0.93
CA SER A 739 6.99 -28.89 1.63
C SER A 739 6.66 -27.42 1.85
N ARG A 740 7.40 -26.78 2.76
CA ARG A 740 7.33 -25.32 2.98
C ARG A 740 7.55 -24.55 1.66
N LEU A 741 8.52 -24.96 0.85
CA LEU A 741 8.75 -24.40 -0.48
C LEU A 741 7.52 -24.56 -1.40
N MET A 742 6.92 -25.75 -1.49
CA MET A 742 5.75 -25.99 -2.37
C MET A 742 4.45 -25.33 -1.90
N LYS A 743 4.40 -24.87 -0.64
CA LYS A 743 3.26 -24.15 -0.04
C LYS A 743 3.52 -22.66 0.19
N TYR A 744 4.69 -22.17 -0.21
CA TYR A 744 5.15 -20.82 0.14
C TYR A 744 4.25 -19.70 -0.40
N ASP A 745 3.58 -19.92 -1.53
CA ASP A 745 2.58 -19.01 -2.11
C ASP A 745 1.44 -18.67 -1.13
N LYS A 746 1.01 -19.68 -0.37
CA LYS A 746 -0.13 -19.61 0.56
C LYS A 746 0.30 -19.31 1.97
N ASP A 747 1.34 -19.99 2.45
CA ASP A 747 1.64 -20.06 3.87
C ASP A 747 2.59 -18.93 4.35
N ARG A 748 3.33 -18.25 3.45
CA ARG A 748 4.36 -17.23 3.80
C ARG A 748 3.90 -15.99 4.57
N ASN A 749 2.61 -15.86 4.86
CA ASN A 749 2.06 -14.74 5.64
C ASN A 749 1.67 -15.15 7.07
N ASP A 750 1.55 -16.45 7.35
CA ASP A 750 1.26 -17.00 8.67
C ASP A 750 2.54 -17.03 9.51
N ALA A 751 2.56 -16.21 10.58
CA ALA A 751 3.67 -16.08 11.50
C ALA A 751 3.59 -17.04 12.71
N THR A 752 2.51 -17.83 12.83
CA THR A 752 2.34 -18.81 13.91
C THR A 752 3.12 -20.11 13.63
N ARG A 753 3.38 -20.36 12.35
CA ARG A 753 3.94 -21.61 11.83
C ARG A 753 5.31 -21.40 11.18
N ASP A 754 6.01 -22.53 11.02
CA ASP A 754 7.29 -22.58 10.35
C ASP A 754 7.08 -22.55 8.82
N THR A 755 6.86 -21.36 8.25
CA THR A 755 6.39 -21.18 6.86
C THR A 755 7.45 -20.62 5.91
N THR A 756 8.57 -20.11 6.44
CA THR A 756 9.65 -19.48 5.67
C THR A 756 10.97 -20.25 5.79
N SER A 757 11.93 -19.98 4.91
CA SER A 757 13.20 -20.72 4.88
C SER A 757 14.11 -20.48 6.09
N ARG A 758 13.97 -19.33 6.76
CA ARG A 758 14.90 -18.82 7.79
C ARG A 758 16.38 -18.76 7.33
N LEU A 759 16.61 -18.65 6.01
CA LEU A 759 17.95 -18.55 5.42
C LEU A 759 18.56 -17.14 5.42
N SER A 760 17.79 -16.09 5.75
CA SER A 760 18.28 -14.71 5.67
C SER A 760 19.56 -14.40 6.49
N PRO A 761 19.84 -15.00 7.67
CA PRO A 761 21.14 -14.82 8.33
C PRO A 761 22.29 -15.39 7.52
N TYR A 762 22.10 -16.58 6.93
CA TYR A 762 23.12 -17.28 6.13
C TYR A 762 23.35 -16.60 4.76
N LEU A 763 22.32 -15.99 4.18
CA LEU A 763 22.39 -15.23 2.92
C LEU A 763 23.00 -13.82 3.07
N SER A 764 22.80 -13.16 4.21
CA SER A 764 23.38 -11.84 4.53
C SER A 764 24.82 -11.92 5.07
N THR A 765 25.25 -13.11 5.49
CA THR A 765 26.65 -13.44 5.82
C THR A 765 27.42 -14.10 4.67
N GLY A 766 26.71 -14.52 3.63
CA GLY A 766 27.28 -15.26 2.51
C GLY A 766 27.75 -16.67 2.85
N VAL A 767 27.32 -17.25 3.97
CA VAL A 767 27.56 -18.65 4.38
C VAL A 767 26.86 -19.63 3.44
N ILE A 768 25.83 -19.17 2.71
CA ILE A 768 25.26 -19.90 1.58
C ILE A 768 25.14 -18.97 0.37
N SER A 769 25.44 -19.50 -0.81
CA SER A 769 25.25 -18.80 -2.08
C SER A 769 23.76 -18.67 -2.42
N VAL A 770 23.33 -17.48 -2.83
CA VAL A 770 21.96 -17.27 -3.35
C VAL A 770 21.69 -18.09 -4.62
N ARG A 771 22.74 -18.41 -5.39
CA ARG A 771 22.64 -19.32 -6.55
C ARG A 771 22.33 -20.75 -6.12
N ALA A 772 22.85 -21.23 -4.98
CA ALA A 772 22.53 -22.56 -4.45
C ALA A 772 21.03 -22.69 -4.09
N CYS A 773 20.40 -21.61 -3.61
CA CYS A 773 18.96 -21.56 -3.38
C CYS A 773 18.16 -21.77 -4.69
N VAL A 774 18.54 -21.12 -5.80
CA VAL A 774 17.87 -21.31 -7.10
C VAL A 774 18.21 -22.66 -7.74
N ARG A 775 19.46 -23.15 -7.62
CA ARG A 775 19.82 -24.52 -8.04
C ARG A 775 18.91 -25.55 -7.36
N ALA A 776 18.67 -25.40 -6.05
CA ALA A 776 17.76 -26.28 -5.31
C ALA A 776 16.30 -26.24 -5.81
N THR A 777 15.80 -25.09 -6.28
CA THR A 777 14.45 -25.04 -6.90
C THR A 777 14.41 -25.78 -8.23
N LEU A 778 15.44 -25.65 -9.07
CA LEU A 778 15.54 -26.36 -10.35
C LEU A 778 15.60 -27.89 -10.14
N THR A 779 16.42 -28.34 -9.18
CA THR A 779 16.50 -29.76 -8.78
C THR A 779 15.15 -30.29 -8.28
N MET A 780 14.44 -29.50 -7.47
CA MET A 780 13.12 -29.86 -6.94
C MET A 780 12.04 -29.99 -8.04
N GLN A 781 12.02 -29.05 -8.99
CA GLN A 781 11.08 -29.07 -10.12
C GLN A 781 11.46 -30.08 -11.20
N LYS A 782 12.73 -30.52 -11.23
CA LYS A 782 13.35 -31.20 -12.37
C LYS A 782 13.18 -30.38 -13.66
N SER A 783 13.42 -29.07 -13.54
CA SER A 783 13.21 -28.07 -14.58
C SER A 783 14.55 -27.56 -15.11
N GLU A 784 14.62 -27.33 -16.41
CA GLU A 784 15.70 -26.61 -17.08
C GLU A 784 15.44 -25.09 -17.15
N LYS A 785 14.38 -24.60 -16.48
CA LYS A 785 14.03 -23.17 -16.39
C LYS A 785 13.63 -22.77 -14.98
N VAL A 786 14.03 -21.59 -14.57
CA VAL A 786 13.67 -20.98 -13.28
C VAL A 786 12.23 -20.46 -13.36
N ASP A 787 11.38 -20.96 -12.48
CA ASP A 787 10.01 -20.49 -12.29
C ASP A 787 10.01 -19.15 -11.53
N GLY A 788 9.33 -18.14 -12.09
CA GLY A 788 9.02 -16.85 -11.46
C GLY A 788 7.51 -16.60 -11.34
N GLY A 789 6.68 -17.63 -11.47
CA GLY A 789 5.23 -17.50 -11.48
C GLY A 789 4.61 -17.26 -10.09
N ARG A 790 3.66 -16.33 -10.00
CA ARG A 790 2.87 -16.10 -8.77
C ARG A 790 1.90 -17.25 -8.42
N GLY A 791 1.75 -18.25 -9.30
CA GLY A 791 0.86 -19.40 -9.13
C GLY A 791 1.48 -20.63 -8.46
N SER A 792 2.78 -20.57 -8.10
CA SER A 792 3.49 -21.68 -7.44
C SER A 792 4.27 -21.18 -6.24
N GLY A 793 4.43 -22.02 -5.21
CA GLY A 793 5.27 -21.69 -4.05
C GLY A 793 6.74 -21.47 -4.41
N ILE A 794 7.22 -22.16 -5.46
CA ILE A 794 8.59 -22.00 -5.95
C ILE A 794 8.78 -20.65 -6.63
N GLY A 795 7.92 -20.28 -7.58
CA GLY A 795 8.00 -18.99 -8.26
C GLY A 795 7.85 -17.81 -7.30
N VAL A 796 6.94 -17.91 -6.32
CA VAL A 796 6.82 -16.91 -5.25
C VAL A 796 8.07 -16.86 -4.36
N TRP A 797 8.77 -17.98 -4.11
CA TRP A 797 10.01 -17.95 -3.33
C TRP A 797 11.20 -17.38 -4.12
N VAL A 798 11.31 -17.71 -5.41
CA VAL A 798 12.31 -17.12 -6.31
C VAL A 798 12.12 -15.59 -6.42
N GLN A 799 10.87 -15.10 -6.43
CA GLN A 799 10.59 -13.66 -6.32
C GLN A 799 11.19 -13.03 -5.06
N GLU A 800 11.15 -13.68 -3.89
CA GLU A 800 11.79 -13.12 -2.69
C GLU A 800 13.33 -13.10 -2.79
N LEU A 801 13.94 -13.98 -3.61
CA LEU A 801 15.37 -13.90 -3.95
C LEU A 801 15.65 -12.75 -4.95
N ALA A 802 14.76 -12.53 -5.92
CA ALA A 802 14.82 -11.39 -6.83
C ALA A 802 14.64 -10.04 -6.10
N TRP A 803 13.82 -9.98 -5.04
CA TRP A 803 13.70 -8.79 -4.17
C TRP A 803 15.02 -8.39 -3.51
N ARG A 804 15.83 -9.35 -3.07
CA ARG A 804 17.16 -9.10 -2.50
C ARG A 804 18.12 -8.51 -3.53
N ASP A 805 18.10 -9.02 -4.76
CA ASP A 805 18.88 -8.47 -5.87
C ASP A 805 18.33 -7.10 -6.32
N PHE A 806 17.02 -6.88 -6.30
CA PHE A 806 16.37 -5.59 -6.59
C PHE A 806 16.81 -4.51 -5.59
N TYR A 807 16.72 -4.75 -4.28
CA TYR A 807 17.17 -3.77 -3.29
C TYR A 807 18.67 -3.48 -3.40
N THR A 808 19.48 -4.48 -3.76
CA THR A 808 20.91 -4.29 -4.03
C THR A 808 21.13 -3.41 -5.28
N ASN A 809 20.33 -3.59 -6.33
CA ASN A 809 20.34 -2.72 -7.51
C ASN A 809 19.91 -1.28 -7.15
N ILE A 810 18.83 -1.10 -6.39
CA ILE A 810 18.38 0.23 -5.93
C ILE A 810 19.49 0.95 -5.15
N LEU A 811 20.14 0.26 -4.20
CA LEU A 811 21.25 0.83 -3.44
C LEU A 811 22.45 1.21 -4.33
N THR A 812 22.73 0.39 -5.36
CA THR A 812 23.83 0.61 -6.31
C THR A 812 23.59 1.81 -7.23
N PHE A 813 22.38 1.96 -7.77
CA PHE A 813 22.02 2.97 -8.76
C PHE A 813 21.48 4.27 -8.17
N PHE A 814 21.02 4.23 -6.93
CA PHE A 814 20.59 5.40 -6.17
C PHE A 814 21.34 5.47 -4.82
N PRO A 815 22.69 5.58 -4.82
CA PRO A 815 23.53 5.63 -3.62
C PRO A 815 22.99 6.44 -2.44
N ARG A 816 22.27 7.55 -2.72
CA ARG A 816 21.59 8.38 -1.71
C ARG A 816 20.81 7.60 -0.66
N VAL A 817 20.20 6.45 -1.00
CA VAL A 817 19.38 5.65 -0.08
C VAL A 817 20.20 5.09 1.08
N SER A 818 21.49 4.80 0.84
CA SER A 818 22.46 4.39 1.87
C SER A 818 23.06 5.55 2.67
N MET A 819 22.70 6.79 2.34
CA MET A 819 23.22 8.03 2.92
C MET A 819 22.15 8.76 3.78
N GLY A 820 21.18 8.02 4.35
CA GLY A 820 20.04 8.57 5.08
C GLY A 820 19.02 9.34 4.22
N ARG A 821 19.19 9.29 2.90
CA ARG A 821 18.27 9.60 1.80
C ARG A 821 16.90 8.90 1.79
N PRO A 822 15.71 9.54 1.77
CA PRO A 822 14.57 8.87 1.16
C PRO A 822 14.84 8.65 -0.35
N TYR A 823 14.21 7.62 -0.91
CA TYR A 823 14.25 7.35 -2.34
C TYR A 823 13.49 8.44 -3.10
N LEU A 824 12.28 8.79 -2.62
CA LEU A 824 11.49 9.93 -3.09
C LEU A 824 11.85 11.18 -2.27
N GLU A 825 12.71 12.03 -2.83
CA GLU A 825 13.20 13.25 -2.19
C GLU A 825 12.08 14.25 -1.80
N LYS A 826 10.89 14.18 -2.44
CA LYS A 826 9.70 14.96 -2.04
C LYS A 826 9.25 14.68 -0.59
N PHE A 827 9.58 13.51 -0.04
CA PHE A 827 9.29 13.16 1.35
C PHE A 827 10.47 13.40 2.31
N ALA A 828 11.57 14.02 1.87
CA ALA A 828 12.69 14.38 2.74
C ALA A 828 12.32 15.38 3.84
N ASN A 829 11.29 16.20 3.60
CA ASN A 829 10.78 17.21 4.52
C ASN A 829 9.56 16.74 5.34
N VAL A 830 9.18 15.45 5.30
CA VAL A 830 8.15 14.91 6.21
C VAL A 830 8.59 15.16 7.64
N VAL A 831 7.74 15.82 8.42
CA VAL A 831 7.98 16.11 9.84
C VAL A 831 7.65 14.85 10.64
N TRP A 832 8.63 14.32 11.36
CA TRP A 832 8.46 13.19 12.28
C TRP A 832 8.46 13.73 13.72
N GLU A 833 7.66 13.15 14.60
CA GLU A 833 7.45 13.69 15.96
C GLU A 833 8.75 13.70 16.78
N ASN A 834 9.71 12.84 16.44
CA ASN A 834 11.00 12.74 17.11
C ASN A 834 12.08 13.75 16.64
N HIS A 835 11.77 14.68 15.72
CA HIS A 835 12.69 15.78 15.38
C HIS A 835 12.45 16.98 16.32
N GLN A 836 13.26 17.10 17.37
CA GLN A 836 13.24 18.29 18.21
C GLN A 836 13.77 19.54 17.49
N GLU A 837 13.31 20.70 17.94
CA GLU A 837 13.51 22.01 17.32
C GLU A 837 14.96 22.54 17.40
N ASN A 838 15.84 22.02 16.55
CA ASN A 838 17.02 22.75 16.08
C ASN A 838 16.79 23.09 14.60
N GLY A 839 16.69 24.39 14.29
CA GLY A 839 16.15 24.88 13.03
C GLY A 839 16.92 24.47 11.76
N ALA A 840 16.18 24.46 10.64
CA ALA A 840 16.63 24.23 9.26
C ALA A 840 16.93 22.77 8.83
N GLY A 841 15.87 22.04 8.48
CA GLY A 841 15.83 21.22 7.24
C GLY A 841 16.81 20.05 7.08
N GLY A 842 17.50 19.62 8.14
CA GLY A 842 18.46 18.51 8.09
C GLY A 842 18.37 17.65 9.35
N GLY A 843 17.72 16.49 9.25
CA GLY A 843 17.58 15.53 10.34
C GLY A 843 18.90 14.89 10.75
N GLY A 844 19.70 15.61 11.54
CA GLY A 844 20.97 15.14 12.08
C GLY A 844 20.79 14.42 13.41
N TYR A 845 20.97 13.11 13.39
CA TYR A 845 21.19 12.31 14.60
C TYR A 845 22.69 12.34 14.97
N SER A 846 23.01 12.64 16.23
CA SER A 846 24.36 12.53 16.80
C SER A 846 24.54 11.18 17.51
N ASP A 847 25.67 10.50 17.33
CA ASP A 847 25.93 9.23 18.02
C ASP A 847 26.14 9.37 19.55
N ASP A 848 26.39 10.60 20.03
CA ASP A 848 26.43 10.93 21.47
C ASP A 848 25.08 10.67 22.17
N ASP A 849 23.96 10.57 21.42
CA ASP A 849 22.65 10.25 21.98
C ASP A 849 22.07 8.96 21.35
N PRO A 850 22.08 7.81 22.09
CA PRO A 850 21.49 6.58 21.58
C PRO A 850 19.97 6.66 21.42
N ASP A 851 19.30 7.60 22.11
CA ASP A 851 17.89 7.94 21.90
C ASP A 851 17.75 9.47 21.74
N PRO A 852 17.94 10.02 20.52
CA PRO A 852 17.89 11.47 20.22
C PRO A 852 16.49 12.08 20.37
N VAL A 853 15.62 11.40 21.09
CA VAL A 853 14.25 11.76 21.43
C VAL A 853 14.28 12.04 22.93
N GLY A 854 14.25 13.33 23.29
CA GLY A 854 14.32 13.76 24.68
C GLY A 854 13.22 13.15 25.57
N GLN A 855 13.30 13.38 26.88
CA GLN A 855 12.45 12.76 27.91
C GLN A 855 10.92 13.06 27.81
N GLY A 856 10.48 13.70 26.73
CA GLY A 856 9.07 13.94 26.37
C GLY A 856 8.30 12.69 25.98
N GLU A 857 7.13 12.86 25.37
CA GLU A 857 6.22 11.75 25.07
C GLU A 857 6.73 10.83 23.95
N ASP A 858 7.38 11.39 22.92
CA ASP A 858 7.88 10.63 21.77
C ASP A 858 9.00 9.65 22.17
N GLY A 859 9.86 10.05 23.12
CA GLY A 859 10.89 9.18 23.69
C GLY A 859 10.28 8.01 24.47
N LYS A 860 9.13 8.22 25.12
CA LYS A 860 8.35 7.16 25.78
C LYS A 860 7.70 6.24 24.74
N MET A 861 7.16 6.79 23.64
CA MET A 861 6.57 5.99 22.55
C MET A 861 7.61 5.12 21.84
N LEU A 862 8.78 5.68 21.50
CA LEU A 862 9.89 4.94 20.90
C LEU A 862 10.41 3.84 21.83
N LYS A 863 10.58 4.16 23.12
CA LYS A 863 10.97 3.17 24.14
C LYS A 863 9.92 2.05 24.27
N ALA A 864 8.63 2.39 24.30
CA ALA A 864 7.55 1.41 24.33
C ALA A 864 7.53 0.51 23.10
N TRP A 865 7.80 1.05 21.91
CA TRP A 865 7.99 0.26 20.67
C TRP A 865 9.19 -0.68 20.78
N LYS A 866 10.39 -0.14 21.10
CA LYS A 866 11.61 -0.94 21.31
C LYS A 866 11.40 -2.05 22.35
N GLU A 867 10.67 -1.78 23.43
CA GLU A 867 10.40 -2.75 24.50
C GLU A 867 9.27 -3.76 24.22
N GLY A 868 8.43 -3.54 23.22
CA GLY A 868 7.20 -4.32 23.03
C GLY A 868 6.21 -4.11 24.17
N LYS A 869 5.91 -2.83 24.45
CA LYS A 869 4.94 -2.34 25.44
C LYS A 869 4.04 -1.22 24.89
N THR A 870 3.76 -1.27 23.59
CA THR A 870 2.88 -0.33 22.87
C THR A 870 1.40 -0.50 23.22
N GLY A 871 1.02 -1.62 23.85
CA GLY A 871 -0.37 -1.98 24.08
C GLY A 871 -1.08 -2.51 22.83
N VAL A 872 -0.35 -2.76 21.74
CA VAL A 872 -0.84 -3.37 20.50
C VAL A 872 -0.25 -4.79 20.38
N PRO A 873 -1.02 -5.86 20.67
CA PRO A 873 -0.45 -7.19 20.97
C PRO A 873 0.45 -7.79 19.90
N ILE A 874 0.15 -7.59 18.61
CA ILE A 874 0.99 -8.11 17.52
C ILE A 874 2.32 -7.35 17.38
N VAL A 875 2.32 -6.03 17.67
CA VAL A 875 3.52 -5.20 17.67
C VAL A 875 4.39 -5.62 18.86
N ASP A 876 3.78 -5.74 20.04
CA ASP A 876 4.49 -6.12 21.26
C ASP A 876 5.07 -7.54 21.17
N ALA A 877 4.31 -8.50 20.64
CA ALA A 877 4.78 -9.85 20.35
C ALA A 877 5.95 -9.86 19.36
N ALA A 878 5.88 -9.09 18.27
CA ALA A 878 6.92 -9.03 17.26
C ALA A 878 8.21 -8.37 17.79
N MET A 879 8.12 -7.30 18.56
CA MET A 879 9.28 -6.61 19.14
C MET A 879 9.96 -7.45 20.23
N ARG A 880 9.18 -8.20 21.03
CA ARG A 880 9.71 -9.19 21.98
C ARG A 880 10.35 -10.39 21.25
N CYS A 881 9.79 -10.82 20.11
CA CYS A 881 10.38 -11.85 19.25
C CYS A 881 11.75 -11.42 18.68
N ILE A 882 11.88 -10.18 18.18
CA ILE A 882 13.18 -9.60 17.78
C ILE A 882 14.17 -9.66 18.95
N LYS A 883 13.75 -9.23 20.16
CA LYS A 883 14.61 -9.29 21.35
C LYS A 883 15.02 -10.71 21.74
N GLN A 884 14.18 -11.73 21.58
CA GLN A 884 14.52 -13.10 21.97
C GLN A 884 15.30 -13.87 20.89
N MET A 885 15.04 -13.62 19.61
CA MET A 885 15.52 -14.46 18.50
C MET A 885 16.57 -13.78 17.61
N GLY A 886 16.76 -12.46 17.74
CA GLY A 886 17.56 -11.68 16.78
C GLY A 886 16.99 -11.72 15.36
N TRP A 887 15.71 -12.07 15.19
CA TRP A 887 15.05 -12.28 13.91
C TRP A 887 13.54 -12.21 14.10
N VAL A 888 12.82 -11.75 13.08
CA VAL A 888 11.35 -11.86 13.05
C VAL A 888 10.84 -12.05 11.62
N HIS A 889 9.68 -12.67 11.49
CA HIS A 889 9.00 -12.97 10.24
C HIS A 889 8.70 -11.70 9.42
N ASN A 890 8.81 -11.74 8.08
CA ASN A 890 8.70 -10.56 7.22
C ASN A 890 7.37 -9.79 7.40
N ARG A 891 6.23 -10.49 7.44
CA ARG A 891 4.91 -9.88 7.71
C ARG A 891 4.90 -9.06 9.00
N LEU A 892 5.63 -9.50 10.03
CA LEU A 892 5.73 -8.80 11.31
C LEU A 892 6.68 -7.61 11.23
N ARG A 893 7.79 -7.70 10.46
CA ARG A 893 8.67 -6.55 10.16
C ARG A 893 7.86 -5.39 9.56
N MET A 894 7.04 -5.69 8.54
CA MET A 894 6.16 -4.71 7.90
C MET A 894 5.18 -4.06 8.90
N ILE A 895 4.58 -4.86 9.79
CA ILE A 895 3.63 -4.37 10.80
C ILE A 895 4.31 -3.43 11.80
N VAL A 896 5.45 -3.83 12.39
CA VAL A 896 6.13 -2.99 13.39
C VAL A 896 6.78 -1.74 12.78
N ALA A 897 7.24 -1.81 11.53
CA ALA A 897 7.81 -0.68 10.81
C ALA A 897 6.75 0.34 10.38
N MET A 898 5.61 -0.11 9.86
CA MET A 898 4.47 0.78 9.60
C MET A 898 3.90 1.37 10.89
N PHE A 899 3.83 0.60 11.98
CA PHE A 899 3.40 1.15 13.27
C PHE A 899 4.35 2.26 13.77
N LEU A 900 5.67 2.07 13.67
CA LEU A 900 6.63 3.12 14.02
C LEU A 900 6.45 4.39 13.15
N THR A 901 6.30 4.23 11.84
CA THR A 901 6.36 5.34 10.87
C THR A 901 5.01 5.99 10.55
N LYS A 902 3.89 5.33 10.82
CA LYS A 902 2.53 5.80 10.47
C LYS A 902 1.58 5.87 11.66
N ASP A 903 1.73 5.02 12.68
CA ASP A 903 0.98 5.18 13.93
C ASP A 903 1.71 6.16 14.88
N LEU A 904 2.99 5.90 15.16
CA LEU A 904 3.79 6.75 16.05
C LEU A 904 4.37 7.99 15.35
N MET A 905 4.41 8.02 14.02
CA MET A 905 5.04 9.08 13.22
C MET A 905 6.51 9.37 13.60
N ILE A 906 7.24 8.31 13.99
CA ILE A 906 8.68 8.36 14.27
C ILE A 906 9.46 8.04 12.98
N ASP A 907 10.58 8.73 12.78
CA ASP A 907 11.47 8.60 11.62
C ASP A 907 11.93 7.16 11.41
N TRP A 908 11.74 6.67 10.19
CA TRP A 908 12.08 5.32 9.74
C TRP A 908 13.55 4.96 9.99
N ARG A 909 14.46 5.93 9.94
CA ARG A 909 15.92 5.73 10.20
C ARG A 909 16.20 5.23 11.61
N VAL A 910 15.38 5.63 12.58
CA VAL A 910 15.51 5.19 13.98
C VAL A 910 15.16 3.71 14.11
N GLY A 911 14.11 3.28 13.40
CA GLY A 911 13.71 1.88 13.29
C GLY A 911 14.71 1.04 12.48
N GLU A 912 15.21 1.59 11.37
CA GLU A 912 16.26 0.99 10.53
C GLU A 912 17.51 0.68 11.35
N ARG A 913 18.03 1.67 12.09
CA ARG A 913 19.15 1.54 13.02
C ARG A 913 18.89 0.46 14.07
N TYR A 914 17.71 0.49 14.73
CA TYR A 914 17.36 -0.53 15.73
C TYR A 914 17.32 -1.94 15.12
N PHE A 915 16.83 -2.08 13.88
CA PHE A 915 16.85 -3.36 13.17
C PHE A 915 18.28 -3.81 12.84
N MET A 916 19.18 -2.95 12.37
CA MET A 916 20.59 -3.29 12.13
C MET A 916 21.32 -3.74 13.41
N GLN A 917 20.97 -3.14 14.55
CA GLN A 917 21.55 -3.45 15.85
C GLN A 917 21.01 -4.73 16.50
N GLN A 918 19.75 -5.12 16.21
CA GLN A 918 19.09 -6.26 16.85
C GLN A 918 19.03 -7.52 15.97
N LEU A 919 19.01 -7.37 14.65
CA LEU A 919 18.80 -8.48 13.71
C LEU A 919 20.11 -9.14 13.29
N ILE A 920 20.17 -10.46 13.45
CA ILE A 920 21.27 -11.30 13.00
C ILE A 920 21.37 -11.37 11.46
N ASP A 921 20.31 -10.99 10.75
CA ASP A 921 20.27 -10.87 9.28
C ASP A 921 20.36 -9.44 8.75
N GLY A 922 20.90 -8.51 9.55
CA GLY A 922 21.11 -7.10 9.18
C GLY A 922 21.99 -6.92 7.92
N ASP A 923 21.32 -6.73 6.78
CA ASP A 923 21.86 -6.38 5.46
C ASP A 923 21.32 -4.99 5.07
N LEU A 924 22.21 -4.07 4.67
CA LEU A 924 21.83 -2.67 4.47
C LEU A 924 20.80 -2.51 3.34
N ALA A 925 21.01 -3.13 2.19
CA ALA A 925 20.10 -3.04 1.05
C ALA A 925 18.69 -3.54 1.42
N SER A 926 18.60 -4.74 2.00
CA SER A 926 17.33 -5.38 2.36
C SER A 926 16.61 -4.65 3.50
N ASN A 927 17.34 -4.14 4.49
CA ASN A 927 16.77 -3.42 5.62
C ASN A 927 16.31 -2.02 5.22
N ASN A 928 17.17 -1.25 4.54
CA ASN A 928 16.86 0.10 4.06
C ASN A 928 15.63 0.07 3.13
N GLY A 929 15.62 -0.80 2.13
CA GLY A 929 14.48 -0.96 1.22
C GLY A 929 13.18 -1.31 1.95
N GLY A 930 13.21 -2.24 2.90
CA GLY A 930 12.03 -2.61 3.69
C GLY A 930 11.52 -1.50 4.61
N TRP A 931 12.41 -0.67 5.17
CA TRP A 931 12.04 0.49 5.98
C TRP A 931 11.48 1.62 5.14
N GLN A 932 12.08 1.93 3.98
CA GLN A 932 11.58 2.94 3.07
C GLN A 932 10.21 2.59 2.49
N TRP A 933 10.00 1.32 2.13
CA TRP A 933 8.70 0.76 1.73
C TRP A 933 7.63 0.91 2.81
N SER A 934 7.98 0.60 4.06
CA SER A 934 7.07 0.70 5.20
C SER A 934 6.73 2.15 5.54
N ALA A 935 7.70 3.06 5.37
CA ALA A 935 7.53 4.49 5.57
C ALA A 935 6.84 5.20 4.39
N SER A 936 6.72 4.55 3.22
CA SER A 936 6.23 5.17 1.98
C SER A 936 7.09 6.37 1.55
N VAL A 937 8.41 6.26 1.74
CA VAL A 937 9.40 7.19 1.19
C VAL A 937 10.08 6.64 -0.07
N ASP A 938 9.63 5.47 -0.52
CA ASP A 938 9.79 4.89 -1.85
C ASP A 938 8.46 5.05 -2.64
N PRO A 939 8.32 4.47 -3.85
CA PRO A 939 7.05 4.50 -4.61
C PRO A 939 5.84 3.78 -3.98
N CYS A 940 5.92 3.24 -2.75
CA CYS A 940 4.76 2.68 -2.07
C CYS A 940 3.76 3.81 -1.69
N PRO A 941 2.46 3.69 -1.99
CA PRO A 941 1.51 4.79 -1.74
C PRO A 941 1.36 5.13 -0.26
N TYR A 942 1.58 6.40 0.11
CA TYR A 942 1.59 6.85 1.51
C TYR A 942 0.27 6.67 2.26
N PHE A 943 -0.85 6.58 1.54
CA PHE A 943 -2.17 6.31 2.10
C PHE A 943 -2.40 4.83 2.47
N ARG A 944 -1.47 3.94 2.12
CA ARG A 944 -1.47 2.53 2.48
C ARG A 944 -0.99 2.31 3.93
N ILE A 945 -1.80 2.75 4.88
CA ILE A 945 -1.52 2.61 6.31
C ILE A 945 -2.14 1.30 6.82
N PHE A 946 -1.32 0.43 7.43
CA PHE A 946 -1.79 -0.84 8.00
C PHE A 946 -2.54 -0.60 9.31
N ASN A 947 -3.80 -1.03 9.39
CA ASN A 947 -4.47 -1.21 10.68
C ASN A 947 -3.83 -2.40 11.42
N PRO A 948 -3.13 -2.20 12.55
CA PRO A 948 -2.34 -3.26 13.18
C PRO A 948 -3.23 -4.37 13.74
N TYR A 949 -4.46 -4.06 14.16
CA TYR A 949 -5.42 -5.06 14.64
C TYR A 949 -5.93 -5.96 13.51
N SER A 950 -6.23 -5.40 12.33
CA SER A 950 -6.60 -6.21 11.16
C SER A 950 -5.43 -7.06 10.65
N GLN A 951 -4.22 -6.50 10.63
CA GLN A 951 -3.02 -7.28 10.28
C GLN A 951 -2.74 -8.38 11.31
N SER A 952 -2.99 -8.13 12.60
CA SER A 952 -2.86 -9.13 13.67
C SER A 952 -3.66 -10.39 13.36
N THR A 953 -4.96 -10.26 13.04
CA THR A 953 -5.80 -11.43 12.70
C THR A 953 -5.39 -12.15 11.41
N LYS A 954 -4.63 -11.50 10.53
CA LYS A 954 -4.15 -12.08 9.26
C LYS A 954 -2.79 -12.77 9.42
N ALA A 955 -1.92 -12.26 10.30
CA ALA A 955 -0.59 -12.78 10.55
C ALA A 955 -0.57 -13.84 11.67
N ASP A 956 -1.50 -13.75 12.62
CA ASP A 956 -1.65 -14.64 13.78
C ASP A 956 -3.12 -15.09 13.93
N PRO A 957 -3.69 -15.85 12.98
CA PRO A 957 -5.13 -16.17 12.97
C PRO A 957 -5.59 -17.03 14.16
N THR A 958 -4.67 -17.79 14.78
CA THR A 958 -4.95 -18.58 15.99
C THR A 958 -4.70 -17.81 17.29
N GLY A 959 -4.02 -16.65 17.20
CA GLY A 959 -3.51 -15.90 18.35
C GLY A 959 -2.35 -16.58 19.08
N GLU A 960 -1.76 -17.64 18.53
CA GLU A 960 -0.70 -18.40 19.20
C GLU A 960 0.58 -17.59 19.34
N PHE A 961 0.95 -16.83 18.29
CA PHE A 961 2.17 -16.03 18.30
C PHE A 961 2.13 -14.96 19.40
N ILE A 962 1.02 -14.24 19.52
CA ILE A 962 0.82 -13.26 20.59
C ILE A 962 0.87 -13.94 21.97
N ARG A 963 0.19 -15.07 22.17
CA ARG A 963 0.17 -15.76 23.47
C ARG A 963 1.54 -16.28 23.92
N HIS A 964 2.45 -16.55 22.98
CA HIS A 964 3.81 -16.98 23.28
C HIS A 964 4.69 -15.81 23.74
N PHE A 965 4.75 -14.72 22.94
CA PHE A 965 5.64 -13.59 23.23
C PHE A 965 5.04 -12.56 24.20
N VAL A 966 3.72 -12.58 24.42
CA VAL A 966 2.98 -11.74 25.37
C VAL A 966 2.28 -12.65 26.40
N PRO A 967 3.04 -13.28 27.31
CA PRO A 967 2.52 -14.30 28.23
C PRO A 967 1.43 -13.77 29.20
N GLU A 968 1.40 -12.46 29.47
CA GLU A 968 0.33 -11.80 30.22
C GLU A 968 -1.04 -11.91 29.53
N LEU A 969 -1.08 -12.02 28.19
CA LEU A 969 -2.30 -12.26 27.40
C LEU A 969 -2.56 -13.75 27.08
N SER A 970 -1.73 -14.68 27.58
CA SER A 970 -1.79 -16.13 27.26
C SER A 970 -3.15 -16.80 27.53
N LYS A 971 -3.99 -16.21 28.37
CA LYS A 971 -5.35 -16.69 28.68
C LYS A 971 -6.45 -16.17 27.75
N LEU A 972 -6.22 -15.09 27.00
CA LEU A 972 -7.21 -14.54 26.07
C LEU A 972 -7.31 -15.38 24.78
N ARG A 973 -8.45 -15.31 24.10
CA ARG A 973 -8.75 -15.99 22.83
C ARG A 973 -9.64 -15.09 21.97
N GLY A 974 -9.69 -15.36 20.65
CA GLY A 974 -10.53 -14.60 19.72
C GLY A 974 -10.18 -13.11 19.67
N ALA A 975 -11.16 -12.26 19.35
CA ALA A 975 -10.94 -10.83 19.09
C ALA A 975 -10.28 -10.06 20.26
N GLU A 976 -10.61 -10.42 21.51
CA GLU A 976 -10.05 -9.76 22.71
C GLU A 976 -8.54 -9.94 22.84
N LEU A 977 -7.96 -11.01 22.30
CA LEU A 977 -6.52 -11.22 22.30
C LEU A 977 -5.80 -10.27 21.32
N HIS A 978 -6.44 -9.95 20.19
CA HIS A 978 -5.88 -9.07 19.17
C HIS A 978 -6.08 -7.59 19.53
N LYS A 979 -7.17 -7.25 20.23
CA LYS A 979 -7.46 -5.89 20.74
C LYS A 979 -8.08 -5.98 22.15
N PRO A 980 -7.26 -6.11 23.21
CA PRO A 980 -7.75 -6.17 24.58
C PRO A 980 -8.53 -4.90 24.98
N PRO A 981 -9.74 -5.01 25.53
CA PRO A 981 -10.42 -3.87 26.13
C PRO A 981 -9.59 -3.29 27.29
N PRO A 982 -9.63 -1.96 27.55
CA PRO A 982 -8.80 -1.33 28.59
C PRO A 982 -8.93 -2.00 29.97
N SER A 983 -10.15 -2.35 30.39
CA SER A 983 -10.41 -3.05 31.65
C SER A 983 -9.82 -4.45 31.74
N VAL A 984 -9.65 -5.13 30.60
CA VAL A 984 -9.01 -6.45 30.50
C VAL A 984 -7.49 -6.28 30.52
N ALA A 985 -6.97 -5.30 29.78
CA ALA A 985 -5.54 -4.96 29.77
C ALA A 985 -5.05 -4.60 31.18
N ASP A 986 -5.73 -3.67 31.86
CA ASP A 986 -5.44 -3.25 33.24
C ASP A 986 -5.44 -4.45 34.20
N LYS A 987 -6.45 -5.32 34.12
CA LYS A 987 -6.59 -6.52 34.97
C LYS A 987 -5.48 -7.55 34.73
N LEU A 988 -4.92 -7.62 33.53
CA LEU A 988 -3.82 -8.53 33.17
C LEU A 988 -2.43 -7.88 33.35
N GLY A 989 -2.35 -6.60 33.72
CA GLY A 989 -1.09 -5.85 33.80
C GLY A 989 -0.46 -5.56 32.44
N TYR A 990 -1.24 -5.66 31.35
CA TYR A 990 -0.79 -5.37 29.99
C TYR A 990 -0.99 -3.87 29.69
N PRO A 991 -0.03 -3.18 29.03
CA PRO A 991 -0.16 -1.76 28.72
C PRO A 991 -1.41 -1.45 27.88
N ARG A 992 -2.05 -0.32 28.19
CA ARG A 992 -3.04 0.29 27.29
C ARG A 992 -2.35 0.76 26.01
N ALA A 993 -3.09 0.77 24.89
CA ALA A 993 -2.57 1.24 23.61
C ALA A 993 -2.04 2.68 23.72
N ILE A 994 -0.78 2.91 23.35
CA ILE A 994 -0.10 4.21 23.48
C ILE A 994 -0.61 5.26 22.49
N VAL A 995 -1.31 4.84 21.43
CA VAL A 995 -1.95 5.70 20.43
C VAL A 995 -3.28 5.11 19.96
N GLU A 996 -4.20 5.97 19.53
CA GLU A 996 -5.40 5.56 18.81
C GLU A 996 -5.09 5.49 17.30
N HIS A 997 -5.27 4.33 16.69
CA HIS A 997 -4.91 4.09 15.28
C HIS A 997 -5.58 5.07 14.32
N ASP A 998 -6.88 5.34 14.48
CA ASP A 998 -7.64 6.12 13.50
C ASP A 998 -7.19 7.60 13.45
N LYS A 999 -6.98 8.21 14.63
CA LYS A 999 -6.35 9.55 14.76
C LYS A 999 -4.92 9.57 14.22
N SER A 1000 -4.16 8.51 14.48
CA SER A 1000 -2.77 8.39 14.03
C SER A 1000 -2.67 8.28 12.51
N ARG A 1001 -3.59 7.54 11.90
CA ARG A 1001 -3.77 7.42 10.44
C ARG A 1001 -4.08 8.77 9.80
N GLU A 1002 -5.00 9.55 10.37
CA GLU A 1002 -5.30 10.91 9.91
C GLU A 1002 -4.08 11.83 9.98
N ARG A 1003 -3.34 11.79 11.11
CA ARG A 1003 -2.07 12.51 11.28
C ARG A 1003 -1.05 12.13 10.20
N ALA A 1004 -0.82 10.84 9.96
CA ALA A 1004 0.12 10.38 8.95
C ALA A 1004 -0.31 10.79 7.52
N LEU A 1005 -1.61 10.70 7.19
CA LEU A 1005 -2.11 11.20 5.91
C LEU A 1005 -1.84 12.71 5.73
N ARG A 1006 -2.07 13.52 6.76
CA ARG A 1006 -1.76 14.96 6.75
C ARG A 1006 -0.27 15.23 6.50
N ARG A 1007 0.61 14.57 7.27
CA ARG A 1007 2.08 14.69 7.20
C ARG A 1007 2.66 14.35 5.82
N PHE A 1008 2.12 13.33 5.16
CA PHE A 1008 2.57 12.92 3.83
C PHE A 1008 1.90 13.70 2.69
N LYS A 1009 0.68 14.22 2.88
CA LYS A 1009 0.04 15.12 1.91
C LYS A 1009 0.74 16.48 1.86
N ASN A 1010 1.18 16.99 3.02
CA ASN A 1010 1.86 18.27 3.14
C ASN A 1010 3.27 18.12 3.80
N PRO A 1011 4.30 17.63 3.08
CA PRO A 1011 5.65 17.51 3.64
C PRO A 1011 6.22 18.88 4.07
N GLY A 1012 6.44 19.04 5.37
CA GLY A 1012 6.91 20.28 6.01
C GLY A 1012 5.93 20.86 7.03
N ASP A 1013 4.65 20.49 6.97
CA ASP A 1013 3.63 20.95 7.91
C ASP A 1013 3.80 20.33 9.30
N LYS A 1014 3.66 21.17 10.34
CA LYS A 1014 3.68 20.77 11.76
C LYS A 1014 2.36 20.15 12.27
#